data_AF-A0A9Q1H0R0-F1
#
_entry.id   AF-A0A9Q1H0R0-F1
#
_cell.length_a   1.000
_cell.length_b   1.000
_cell.length_c   1.000
_cell.angle_alpha   90.00
_cell.angle_beta   90.00
_cell.angle_gamma   90.00
#
_symmetry.space_group_name_H-M   'P 1'
#
loop_
_entity.id
_entity.type
_entity.pdbx_description
1 polymer ?
#
loop_
_entity_poly.entity_id
_entity_poly.type
_entity_poly.pdbx_seq_one_letter_code
_entity_poly.pdbx_strand_id
1 'polypeptide(L)'
;MRATSPPSKLALGLILMTLFGQSFGYWPTSCGLTVGFYNGKCGEQDIEEFIYNLVKKQYEEDPDTVSDLVRLTFHDCFVRGCDASVFLDGQDTEKTAVPNLTLGGFDTIDELKKAVEKACPGVVSCADLLMIAARSAVHIAGGDWFDVETGRRDGLVSLQSEALANIPPPTIPVPKAIEIFAERGLNKNDMVYLLGGHTVGTAHCHSFKERLYNFDGTNRPDPTISSALLQLLQQTCPQNSQVDKEAFLDQTPKSEFTFDNDYFKQIVAHNGTLEIDQQLAIHPETRGIVRGLAMSRFQFLKKFGPSMIKMGRIGVLTGYEGEIRKSCQKMRATSPSKLALGLIVMTIVSQSFGYRPTGCGLTVGFYNGKCGEQDIEEFIYNLVKKQYEEEPDTVSDLVRLTFHDCFVRGCDASVFLDGQDTEKTAVPNLTLGGFDTIDELKEAVEKACPGVVSCADLLMIAARSAVHIAGGDWFDVETGRRDGLVSLQSEALANIPPPTIPVPKAIEIFAERGLNKNDMVYLLGGHTVGTAHCHSFKERLYNFDGTNRPDPTISSALLQLLRQTCPQNSQVDNEAFLDQTPKSEFTFDNDYFRQIVAHNGTLEIDQQLAIHPETRGIVTGLARSRFQFLKKFGPSMIKMGRIGIGKMRPPTLSATLATGFIVLSLASQCYGNNIWVGYYKAKCGKHDVEKIIFNVVRAAYAKDSDTVSDLIRLQFHDCIVRGCDASVLLDGKHTEKTAQPNLSLGGFDVVDAAKKAVEKVCPEVVSCADVLTIAARSAVFVAGGKWYDVETGRRDSLVSHRHEAAANVPPPTIPIPKAIEIFEKRGLTKDDMVVLLGGHTVGTAHCDKFKKRLYNFHHTGKPDARIPPSFLKTLKETCPRHSRVNNETFLDQTPGSHFIIDNAYYKEILAGKGVLEIDENLATSSLTGGLVKELAYTPGYFLDKFGPAMVKMGRIGVLTGNKGEIRKSCRHKNHHH
;
A
#
# COMPACT_ATOMS: atom_id res chain seq x y z
N MET A 1 42.76 -55.19 -51.56
CA MET A 1 41.79 -55.40 -50.48
C MET A 1 41.94 -54.26 -49.47
N ARG A 2 40.80 -53.77 -48.93
CA ARG A 2 40.56 -53.05 -47.64
C ARG A 2 41.81 -52.71 -46.78
N ALA A 3 41.93 -51.59 -46.07
CA ALA A 3 41.15 -50.38 -45.85
C ALA A 3 42.06 -49.38 -45.09
N THR A 4 41.75 -48.07 -45.17
CA THR A 4 41.81 -47.00 -44.11
C THR A 4 42.82 -47.15 -42.94
N SER A 5 43.64 -46.19 -42.47
CA SER A 5 43.57 -44.71 -42.35
C SER A 5 44.86 -44.15 -41.70
N PRO A 6 45.25 -42.86 -41.90
CA PRO A 6 46.29 -42.16 -41.11
C PRO A 6 45.67 -40.93 -40.35
N PRO A 7 46.42 -39.95 -39.79
CA PRO A 7 46.47 -39.68 -38.35
C PRO A 7 45.85 -38.34 -37.89
N SER A 8 45.73 -38.20 -36.56
CA SER A 8 45.79 -36.96 -35.76
C SER A 8 45.12 -35.68 -36.31
N LYS A 9 43.90 -35.39 -35.83
CA LYS A 9 43.27 -34.06 -35.91
C LYS A 9 43.65 -33.24 -34.68
N LEU A 10 44.62 -32.35 -34.84
CA LEU A 10 44.96 -31.29 -33.88
C LEU A 10 45.16 -29.98 -34.66
N ALA A 11 44.13 -29.57 -35.42
CA ALA A 11 44.18 -28.35 -36.24
C ALA A 11 42.80 -27.79 -36.65
N LEU A 12 41.69 -28.17 -36.00
CA LEU A 12 40.34 -27.69 -36.37
C LEU A 12 39.54 -27.10 -35.19
N GLY A 13 40.22 -26.68 -34.13
CA GLY A 13 39.60 -26.09 -32.93
C GLY A 13 39.71 -24.56 -32.84
N LEU A 14 40.57 -23.92 -33.65
CA LEU A 14 40.89 -22.49 -33.49
C LEU A 14 40.26 -21.53 -34.51
N ILE A 15 39.42 -22.02 -35.43
CA ILE A 15 38.76 -21.19 -36.47
C ILE A 15 37.26 -20.98 -36.23
N LEU A 16 36.67 -21.62 -35.21
CA LEU A 16 35.24 -21.47 -34.88
C LEU A 16 34.96 -20.55 -33.66
N MET A 17 35.96 -19.79 -33.20
CA MET A 17 35.82 -18.85 -32.07
C MET A 17 35.82 -17.36 -32.47
N THR A 18 35.66 -17.02 -33.76
CA THR A 18 35.68 -15.62 -34.22
C THR A 18 34.48 -15.20 -35.07
N LEU A 19 33.41 -16.01 -35.20
CA LEU A 19 32.25 -15.68 -36.04
C LEU A 19 30.86 -15.73 -35.36
N PHE A 20 30.79 -15.80 -34.03
CA PHE A 20 29.52 -15.64 -33.28
C PHE A 20 29.62 -14.55 -32.19
N GLY A 21 30.48 -13.55 -32.41
CA GLY A 21 30.72 -12.44 -31.49
C GLY A 21 29.83 -11.20 -31.69
N GLN A 22 28.73 -11.30 -32.44
CA GLN A 22 27.77 -10.21 -32.62
C GLN A 22 26.36 -10.79 -32.58
N SER A 23 25.42 -10.08 -31.95
CA SER A 23 23.99 -10.40 -31.79
C SER A 23 23.57 -11.37 -30.66
N PHE A 24 23.85 -11.02 -29.40
CA PHE A 24 22.87 -11.22 -28.32
C PHE A 24 22.89 -10.00 -27.41
N GLY A 25 21.97 -9.07 -27.67
CA GLY A 25 21.76 -7.88 -26.86
C GLY A 25 21.42 -8.25 -25.41
N TYR A 26 21.80 -7.37 -24.49
CA TYR A 26 21.36 -7.37 -23.10
C TYR A 26 19.86 -7.07 -23.04
N TRP A 27 19.07 -7.93 -22.40
CA TRP A 27 17.63 -7.69 -22.22
C TRP A 27 17.38 -7.20 -20.79
N PRO A 28 16.91 -5.96 -20.58
CA PRO A 28 16.53 -5.49 -19.26
C PRO A 28 15.17 -6.11 -18.88
N THR A 29 15.15 -6.97 -17.87
CA THR A 29 13.91 -7.52 -17.32
C THR A 29 13.27 -6.49 -16.38
N SER A 30 12.35 -5.67 -16.89
CA SER A 30 11.39 -4.86 -16.10
C SER A 30 10.35 -5.77 -15.41
N CYS A 31 10.08 -5.57 -14.11
CA CYS A 31 9.03 -6.25 -13.33
C CYS A 31 7.89 -5.31 -12.90
N GLY A 32 7.68 -4.20 -13.61
CA GLY A 32 6.47 -3.39 -13.53
C GLY A 32 5.83 -3.23 -14.91
N LEU A 33 4.64 -2.62 -14.98
CA LEU A 33 4.12 -2.17 -16.26
C LEU A 33 5.07 -1.10 -16.82
N THR A 34 5.38 -1.15 -18.10
CA THR A 34 6.25 -0.17 -18.75
C THR A 34 5.82 -0.01 -20.19
N VAL A 35 5.84 1.22 -20.70
CA VAL A 35 5.66 1.47 -22.14
C VAL A 35 6.83 0.82 -22.89
N GLY A 36 6.53 0.09 -23.97
CA GLY A 36 7.55 -0.66 -24.72
C GLY A 36 8.09 -1.87 -23.95
N PHE A 37 7.32 -2.46 -23.04
CA PHE A 37 7.74 -3.67 -22.31
C PHE A 37 8.18 -4.79 -23.25
N TYR A 38 7.60 -4.89 -24.45
CA TYR A 38 7.92 -5.93 -25.43
C TYR A 38 9.08 -5.59 -26.36
N ASN A 39 9.76 -4.45 -26.18
CA ASN A 39 10.89 -4.06 -27.02
C ASN A 39 12.02 -5.09 -26.95
N GLY A 40 12.41 -5.60 -28.11
CA GLY A 40 13.36 -6.70 -28.25
C GLY A 40 12.80 -8.06 -27.85
N LYS A 41 11.61 -8.16 -27.23
CA LYS A 41 11.04 -9.42 -26.70
C LYS A 41 10.55 -10.41 -27.74
N CYS A 42 10.36 -9.94 -28.96
CA CYS A 42 9.81 -10.69 -30.09
C CYS A 42 10.79 -10.75 -31.27
N GLY A 43 12.11 -10.71 -31.01
CA GLY A 43 13.12 -10.58 -32.06
C GLY A 43 13.14 -9.17 -32.64
N GLU A 44 13.27 -9.04 -33.96
CA GLU A 44 13.22 -7.76 -34.67
C GLU A 44 11.78 -7.24 -34.90
N GLN A 45 10.77 -8.05 -34.59
CA GLN A 45 9.37 -7.69 -34.78
C GLN A 45 8.90 -6.75 -33.67
N ASP A 46 8.47 -5.53 -34.03
CA ASP A 46 7.65 -4.71 -33.15
C ASP A 46 6.27 -5.37 -33.00
N ILE A 47 6.00 -5.88 -31.80
CA ILE A 47 4.77 -6.62 -31.54
C ILE A 47 3.58 -5.69 -31.31
N GLU A 48 3.78 -4.48 -30.82
CA GLU A 48 2.69 -3.53 -30.61
C GLU A 48 2.22 -2.94 -31.94
N GLU A 49 3.14 -2.65 -32.86
CA GLU A 49 2.83 -2.29 -34.25
C GLU A 49 2.16 -3.45 -35.00
N PHE A 50 2.63 -4.68 -34.77
CA PHE A 50 2.01 -5.88 -35.35
C PHE A 50 0.55 -6.03 -34.89
N ILE A 51 0.28 -5.90 -33.58
CA ILE A 51 -1.08 -5.94 -33.03
C ILE A 51 -1.93 -4.80 -33.60
N TYR A 52 -1.40 -3.58 -33.71
CA TYR A 52 -2.10 -2.45 -34.33
C TYR A 52 -2.58 -2.78 -35.75
N ASN A 53 -1.70 -3.34 -36.60
CA ASN A 53 -2.04 -3.69 -37.97
C ASN A 53 -3.09 -4.80 -38.06
N LEU A 54 -3.07 -5.76 -37.13
CA LEU A 54 -4.09 -6.80 -37.06
C LEU A 54 -5.45 -6.22 -36.63
N VAL A 55 -5.47 -5.33 -35.63
CA VAL A 55 -6.69 -4.63 -35.19
C VAL A 55 -7.24 -3.74 -36.31
N LYS A 56 -6.37 -3.06 -37.05
CA LYS A 56 -6.77 -2.29 -38.23
C LYS A 56 -7.47 -3.14 -39.28
N LYS A 57 -6.94 -4.33 -39.56
CA LYS A 57 -7.59 -5.27 -40.48
C LYS A 57 -8.97 -5.69 -39.96
N GLN A 58 -9.08 -6.01 -38.67
CA GLN A 58 -10.36 -6.37 -38.05
C GLN A 58 -11.37 -5.22 -38.12
N TYR A 59 -10.93 -3.97 -37.90
CA TYR A 59 -11.76 -2.77 -38.07
C TYR A 59 -12.24 -2.54 -39.52
N GLU A 60 -11.37 -2.82 -40.52
CA GLU A 60 -11.74 -2.70 -41.94
C GLU A 60 -12.77 -3.75 -42.37
N GLU A 61 -12.81 -4.90 -41.69
CA GLU A 61 -13.82 -5.95 -41.87
C GLU A 61 -15.11 -5.64 -41.10
N ASP A 62 -14.98 -5.18 -39.85
CA ASP A 62 -16.08 -4.86 -38.94
C ASP A 62 -15.74 -3.65 -38.03
N PRO A 63 -16.34 -2.47 -38.29
CA PRO A 63 -16.14 -1.28 -37.46
C PRO A 63 -16.58 -1.43 -36.00
N ASP A 64 -17.48 -2.38 -35.67
CA ASP A 64 -17.91 -2.62 -34.28
C ASP A 64 -16.77 -3.13 -33.39
N THR A 65 -15.67 -3.62 -34.00
CA THR A 65 -14.40 -3.98 -33.35
C THR A 65 -13.95 -2.92 -32.32
N VAL A 66 -14.20 -1.64 -32.57
CA VAL A 66 -13.81 -0.56 -31.65
C VAL A 66 -14.62 -0.62 -30.37
N SER A 67 -15.95 -0.67 -30.49
CA SER A 67 -16.85 -0.70 -29.34
C SER A 67 -16.69 -2.00 -28.56
N ASP A 68 -16.49 -3.12 -29.26
CA ASP A 68 -16.23 -4.43 -28.69
C ASP A 68 -14.98 -4.43 -27.81
N LEU A 69 -13.84 -3.95 -28.33
CA LEU A 69 -12.58 -3.98 -27.59
C LEU A 69 -12.57 -2.99 -26.42
N VAL A 70 -13.17 -1.80 -26.57
CA VAL A 70 -13.27 -0.83 -25.47
C VAL A 70 -14.16 -1.36 -24.36
N ARG A 71 -15.34 -1.91 -24.70
CA ARG A 71 -16.27 -2.48 -23.73
C ARG A 71 -15.70 -3.73 -23.07
N LEU A 72 -15.10 -4.64 -23.83
CA LEU A 72 -14.45 -5.84 -23.31
C LEU A 72 -13.33 -5.49 -22.32
N THR A 73 -12.57 -4.42 -22.58
CA THR A 73 -11.55 -3.92 -21.66
C THR A 73 -12.14 -3.42 -20.34
N PHE A 74 -13.22 -2.63 -20.40
CA PHE A 74 -13.92 -2.19 -19.19
C PHE A 74 -14.43 -3.40 -18.38
N HIS A 75 -15.08 -4.35 -19.04
CA HIS A 75 -15.67 -5.52 -18.41
C HIS A 75 -14.61 -6.47 -17.80
N ASP A 76 -13.39 -6.54 -18.33
CA ASP A 76 -12.27 -7.23 -17.69
C ASP A 76 -11.79 -6.48 -16.42
N CYS A 77 -11.46 -5.20 -16.59
CA CYS A 77 -10.89 -4.37 -15.52
C CYS A 77 -11.83 -4.14 -14.32
N PHE A 78 -13.15 -4.11 -14.56
CA PHE A 78 -14.16 -3.81 -13.54
C PHE A 78 -14.66 -5.04 -12.78
N VAL A 79 -14.09 -6.23 -12.99
CA VAL A 79 -14.38 -7.41 -12.14
C VAL A 79 -13.28 -7.57 -11.10
N ARG A 80 -12.19 -8.27 -11.41
CA ARG A 80 -11.04 -8.47 -10.50
C ARG A 80 -9.89 -7.50 -10.78
N GLY A 81 -9.72 -7.10 -12.03
CA GLY A 81 -8.61 -6.30 -12.50
C GLY A 81 -8.37 -6.55 -13.97
N CYS A 82 -7.51 -5.76 -14.59
CA CYS A 82 -7.17 -5.90 -16.01
C CYS A 82 -6.21 -7.08 -16.21
N ASP A 83 -6.71 -8.31 -16.04
CA ASP A 83 -5.91 -9.54 -16.06
C ASP A 83 -6.40 -10.55 -17.11
N ALA A 84 -7.33 -10.18 -17.98
CA ALA A 84 -7.93 -11.03 -18.99
C ALA A 84 -8.64 -12.27 -18.41
N SER A 85 -9.13 -12.23 -17.17
CA SER A 85 -9.99 -13.28 -16.60
C SER A 85 -11.31 -13.42 -17.36
N VAL A 86 -11.80 -12.35 -17.99
CA VAL A 86 -13.06 -12.35 -18.75
C VAL A 86 -13.08 -13.37 -19.90
N PHE A 87 -11.91 -13.76 -20.42
CA PHE A 87 -11.81 -14.68 -21.54
C PHE A 87 -11.99 -16.15 -21.17
N LEU A 88 -11.83 -16.52 -19.90
CA LEU A 88 -11.79 -17.93 -19.47
C LEU A 88 -13.13 -18.63 -19.72
N ASP A 89 -13.08 -19.76 -20.44
CA ASP A 89 -14.24 -20.60 -20.69
C ASP A 89 -14.59 -21.46 -19.46
N GLY A 90 -15.88 -21.60 -19.18
CA GLY A 90 -16.38 -22.49 -18.14
C GLY A 90 -17.80 -22.14 -17.73
N GLN A 91 -18.46 -23.07 -17.05
CA GLN A 91 -19.71 -22.78 -16.37
C GLN A 91 -19.46 -21.81 -15.22
N ASP A 92 -20.36 -20.85 -15.02
CA ASP A 92 -20.30 -19.85 -13.95
C ASP A 92 -19.01 -18.99 -13.96
N THR A 93 -18.50 -18.70 -15.14
CA THR A 93 -17.39 -17.75 -15.39
C THR A 93 -17.91 -16.35 -15.68
N GLU A 94 -17.03 -15.34 -15.61
CA GLU A 94 -17.36 -13.95 -16.01
C GLU A 94 -17.94 -13.93 -17.43
N LYS A 95 -17.36 -14.68 -18.36
CA LYS A 95 -17.82 -14.79 -19.75
C LYS A 95 -19.29 -15.20 -19.87
N THR A 96 -19.80 -16.01 -18.94
CA THR A 96 -21.18 -16.51 -18.92
C THR A 96 -22.14 -15.66 -18.07
N ALA A 97 -21.67 -14.54 -17.51
CA ALA A 97 -22.51 -13.65 -16.70
C ALA A 97 -23.47 -12.84 -17.57
N VAL A 98 -24.68 -12.59 -17.07
CA VAL A 98 -25.71 -11.78 -17.75
C VAL A 98 -25.17 -10.47 -18.37
N PRO A 99 -24.40 -9.62 -17.65
CA PRO A 99 -23.84 -8.38 -18.23
C PRO A 99 -22.82 -8.62 -19.36
N ASN A 100 -22.28 -9.83 -19.47
CA ASN A 100 -21.25 -10.22 -20.42
C ASN A 100 -21.79 -11.03 -21.61
N LEU A 101 -23.07 -11.44 -21.58
CA LEU A 101 -23.68 -12.24 -22.67
C LEU A 101 -23.76 -11.49 -24.01
N THR A 102 -23.72 -10.17 -23.96
CA THR A 102 -23.74 -9.30 -25.14
C THR A 102 -22.38 -8.71 -25.47
N LEU A 103 -21.29 -9.17 -24.85
CA LEU A 103 -19.94 -8.72 -25.21
C LEU A 103 -19.51 -9.34 -26.54
N GLY A 104 -19.15 -8.49 -27.51
CA GLY A 104 -18.38 -8.88 -28.68
C GLY A 104 -16.87 -8.88 -28.44
N GLY A 105 -16.08 -9.02 -29.50
CA GLY A 105 -14.61 -8.96 -29.45
C GLY A 105 -13.87 -10.20 -28.91
N PHE A 106 -14.55 -11.22 -28.38
CA PHE A 106 -13.90 -12.47 -27.95
C PHE A 106 -13.18 -13.17 -29.11
N ASP A 107 -13.88 -13.36 -30.23
CA ASP A 107 -13.31 -14.01 -31.42
C ASP A 107 -12.18 -13.17 -32.02
N THR A 108 -12.33 -11.84 -32.04
CA THR A 108 -11.28 -10.90 -32.45
C THR A 108 -10.01 -11.11 -31.62
N ILE A 109 -10.08 -11.07 -30.28
CA ILE A 109 -8.91 -11.28 -29.42
C ILE A 109 -8.33 -12.69 -29.60
N ASP A 110 -9.15 -13.72 -29.81
CA ASP A 110 -8.65 -15.07 -30.05
C ASP A 110 -7.91 -15.21 -31.40
N GLU A 111 -8.37 -14.53 -32.45
CA GLU A 111 -7.67 -14.43 -33.74
C GLU A 111 -6.36 -13.65 -33.61
N LEU A 112 -6.39 -12.49 -32.95
CA LEU A 112 -5.20 -11.70 -32.66
C LEU A 112 -4.19 -12.53 -31.86
N LYS A 113 -4.66 -13.26 -30.84
CA LYS A 113 -3.81 -14.09 -29.99
C LYS A 113 -3.18 -15.23 -30.79
N LYS A 114 -3.90 -15.88 -31.70
CA LYS A 114 -3.33 -16.91 -32.59
C LYS A 114 -2.22 -16.33 -33.48
N ALA A 115 -2.43 -15.14 -34.05
CA ALA A 115 -1.44 -14.46 -34.86
C ALA A 115 -0.21 -14.03 -34.04
N VAL A 116 -0.43 -13.46 -32.85
CA VAL A 116 0.62 -13.06 -31.90
C VAL A 116 1.40 -14.27 -31.40
N GLU A 117 0.77 -15.40 -31.08
CA GLU A 117 1.49 -16.62 -30.68
C GLU A 117 2.29 -17.25 -31.83
N LYS A 118 1.93 -16.99 -33.09
CA LYS A 118 2.72 -17.39 -34.26
C LYS A 118 3.94 -16.49 -34.45
N ALA A 119 3.79 -15.18 -34.21
CA ALA A 119 4.85 -14.18 -34.38
C ALA A 119 5.80 -14.08 -33.18
N CYS A 120 5.26 -14.16 -31.96
CA CYS A 120 5.97 -14.02 -30.69
C CYS A 120 5.47 -15.04 -29.65
N PRO A 121 5.85 -16.33 -29.79
CA PRO A 121 5.28 -17.42 -29.01
C PRO A 121 5.53 -17.31 -27.50
N GLY A 122 4.47 -17.37 -26.70
CA GLY A 122 4.54 -17.45 -25.23
C GLY A 122 5.08 -16.22 -24.52
N VAL A 123 5.07 -15.05 -25.16
CA VAL A 123 5.63 -13.81 -24.61
C VAL A 123 4.55 -12.81 -24.20
N VAL A 124 3.55 -12.57 -25.05
CA VAL A 124 2.51 -11.55 -24.83
C VAL A 124 1.34 -12.14 -24.06
N SER A 125 0.95 -11.57 -22.93
CA SER A 125 -0.26 -12.01 -22.20
C SER A 125 -1.55 -11.61 -22.93
N CYS A 126 -2.66 -12.29 -22.67
CA CYS A 126 -3.97 -11.84 -23.15
C CYS A 126 -4.39 -10.51 -22.52
N ALA A 127 -3.99 -10.27 -21.27
CA ALA A 127 -4.22 -9.00 -20.57
C ALA A 127 -3.58 -7.80 -21.30
N ASP A 128 -2.32 -7.92 -21.70
CA ASP A 128 -1.67 -6.87 -22.50
C ASP A 128 -2.22 -6.82 -23.93
N LEU A 129 -2.51 -7.97 -24.54
CA LEU A 129 -3.10 -8.00 -25.89
C LEU A 129 -4.41 -7.21 -25.94
N LEU A 130 -5.29 -7.39 -24.96
CA LEU A 130 -6.55 -6.65 -24.85
C LEU A 130 -6.34 -5.15 -24.72
N MET A 131 -5.43 -4.72 -23.82
CA MET A 131 -5.13 -3.29 -23.62
C MET A 131 -4.51 -2.62 -24.85
N ILE A 132 -3.56 -3.30 -25.52
CA ILE A 132 -2.93 -2.84 -26.77
C ILE A 132 -3.98 -2.77 -27.89
N ALA A 133 -4.86 -3.77 -27.97
CA ALA A 133 -5.90 -3.82 -28.98
C ALA A 133 -6.93 -2.70 -28.80
N ALA A 134 -7.39 -2.46 -27.57
CA ALA A 134 -8.33 -1.38 -27.26
C ALA A 134 -7.76 0.01 -27.57
N ARG A 135 -6.50 0.29 -27.19
CA ARG A 135 -5.80 1.53 -27.59
C ARG A 135 -5.77 1.68 -29.11
N SER A 136 -5.38 0.62 -29.81
CA SER A 136 -5.25 0.64 -31.26
C SER A 136 -6.59 0.94 -31.93
N ALA A 137 -7.67 0.29 -31.47
CA ALA A 137 -9.01 0.49 -32.00
C ALA A 137 -9.52 1.93 -31.78
N VAL A 138 -9.32 2.48 -30.58
CA VAL A 138 -9.65 3.89 -30.28
C VAL A 138 -8.91 4.85 -31.23
N HIS A 139 -7.62 4.60 -31.47
CA HIS A 139 -6.83 5.44 -32.38
C HIS A 139 -7.33 5.34 -33.84
N ILE A 140 -7.59 4.12 -34.32
CA ILE A 140 -8.08 3.86 -35.68
C ILE A 140 -9.42 4.57 -35.92
N ALA A 141 -10.30 4.59 -34.91
CA ALA A 141 -11.60 5.27 -34.96
C ALA A 141 -11.51 6.81 -34.90
N GLY A 142 -10.31 7.40 -34.78
CA GLY A 142 -10.11 8.85 -34.76
C GLY A 142 -9.82 9.44 -33.39
N GLY A 143 -9.63 8.60 -32.37
CA GLY A 143 -9.17 8.99 -31.05
C GLY A 143 -7.66 9.26 -31.00
N ASP A 144 -7.22 9.91 -29.91
CA ASP A 144 -5.80 10.15 -29.68
C ASP A 144 -5.08 8.84 -29.34
N TRP A 145 -3.85 8.69 -29.85
CA TRP A 145 -2.95 7.63 -29.39
C TRP A 145 -2.56 7.88 -27.93
N PHE A 146 -2.59 6.83 -27.11
CA PHE A 146 -2.13 6.88 -25.73
C PHE A 146 -1.22 5.67 -25.45
N ASP A 147 -0.10 5.90 -24.77
CA ASP A 147 0.87 4.85 -24.52
C ASP A 147 0.36 3.91 -23.43
N VAL A 148 0.17 2.65 -23.80
CA VAL A 148 -0.24 1.59 -22.88
C VAL A 148 1.01 1.03 -22.22
N GLU A 149 1.07 1.10 -20.90
CA GLU A 149 2.09 0.37 -20.16
C GLU A 149 1.76 -1.12 -20.22
N THR A 150 2.71 -1.93 -20.67
CA THR A 150 2.55 -3.38 -20.87
C THR A 150 3.44 -4.14 -19.89
N GLY A 151 3.21 -5.44 -19.70
CA GLY A 151 3.85 -6.28 -18.69
C GLY A 151 2.88 -7.05 -17.79
N ARG A 152 1.58 -7.01 -18.11
CA ARG A 152 0.53 -7.74 -17.39
C ARG A 152 0.70 -9.24 -17.55
N ARG A 153 0.21 -9.98 -16.56
CA ARG A 153 0.06 -11.43 -16.56
C ARG A 153 -1.42 -11.77 -16.55
N ASP A 154 -1.73 -12.90 -17.18
CA ASP A 154 -3.09 -13.43 -17.28
C ASP A 154 -3.57 -13.97 -15.92
N GLY A 155 -4.78 -13.57 -15.54
CA GLY A 155 -5.52 -14.06 -14.39
C GLY A 155 -5.89 -15.53 -14.52
N LEU A 156 -6.00 -16.18 -13.37
CA LEU A 156 -6.30 -17.62 -13.26
C LEU A 156 -7.72 -17.90 -12.74
N VAL A 157 -8.50 -16.86 -12.45
CA VAL A 157 -9.81 -16.98 -11.81
C VAL A 157 -10.81 -16.10 -12.53
N SER A 158 -11.95 -16.67 -12.90
CA SER A 158 -13.08 -15.98 -13.55
C SER A 158 -14.38 -16.48 -12.93
N LEU A 159 -15.17 -15.59 -12.34
CA LEU A 159 -16.42 -15.93 -11.65
C LEU A 159 -17.61 -15.09 -12.15
N GLN A 160 -18.70 -15.77 -12.51
CA GLN A 160 -19.95 -15.15 -12.95
C GLN A 160 -20.54 -14.22 -11.90
N SER A 161 -20.48 -14.62 -10.62
CA SER A 161 -21.00 -13.85 -9.50
C SER A 161 -20.30 -12.49 -9.33
N GLU A 162 -19.02 -12.40 -9.67
CA GLU A 162 -18.26 -11.16 -9.56
C GLU A 162 -18.57 -10.21 -10.71
N ALA A 163 -18.77 -10.73 -11.92
CA ALA A 163 -19.28 -9.94 -13.04
C ALA A 163 -20.69 -9.39 -12.74
N LEU A 164 -21.59 -10.20 -12.18
CA LEU A 164 -22.93 -9.76 -11.76
C LEU A 164 -22.90 -8.69 -10.66
N ALA A 165 -21.91 -8.75 -9.77
CA ALA A 165 -21.81 -7.82 -8.64
C ALA A 165 -21.15 -6.49 -9.01
N ASN A 166 -20.17 -6.51 -9.92
CA ASN A 166 -19.27 -5.38 -10.11
C ASN A 166 -19.51 -4.58 -11.40
N ILE A 167 -20.18 -5.14 -12.40
CA ILE A 167 -20.43 -4.43 -13.66
C ILE A 167 -21.68 -3.54 -13.49
N PRO A 168 -21.55 -2.20 -13.63
CA PRO A 168 -22.68 -1.29 -13.46
C PRO A 168 -23.80 -1.55 -14.49
N PRO A 169 -25.09 -1.60 -14.08
CA PRO A 169 -26.20 -1.67 -15.02
C PRO A 169 -26.46 -0.30 -15.69
N PRO A 170 -27.11 -0.26 -16.86
CA PRO A 170 -27.41 0.98 -17.60
C PRO A 170 -28.40 1.92 -16.89
N THR A 171 -29.11 1.43 -15.88
CA THR A 171 -30.06 2.17 -15.04
C THR A 171 -29.43 2.68 -13.74
N ILE A 172 -28.12 2.57 -13.58
CA ILE A 172 -27.43 2.99 -12.37
C ILE A 172 -27.56 4.51 -12.14
N PRO A 173 -27.88 4.98 -10.92
CA PRO A 173 -27.84 6.40 -10.61
C PRO A 173 -26.42 6.98 -10.61
N VAL A 174 -26.26 8.24 -11.05
CA VAL A 174 -24.96 8.92 -11.15
C VAL A 174 -24.13 8.86 -9.84
N PRO A 175 -24.68 9.13 -8.63
CA PRO A 175 -23.90 9.00 -7.39
C PRO A 175 -23.36 7.59 -7.16
N LYS A 176 -24.14 6.56 -7.50
CA LYS A 176 -23.71 5.17 -7.33
C LYS A 176 -22.65 4.78 -8.36
N ALA A 177 -22.73 5.31 -9.58
CA ALA A 177 -21.67 5.15 -10.56
C ALA A 177 -20.35 5.78 -10.08
N ILE A 178 -20.40 6.98 -9.48
CA ILE A 178 -19.22 7.66 -8.91
C ILE A 178 -18.57 6.79 -7.82
N GLU A 179 -19.36 6.19 -6.95
CA GLU A 179 -18.87 5.28 -5.91
C GLU A 179 -18.14 4.07 -6.50
N ILE A 180 -18.75 3.37 -7.47
CA ILE A 180 -18.15 2.18 -8.09
C ILE A 180 -16.83 2.50 -8.78
N PHE A 181 -16.73 3.65 -9.45
CA PHE A 181 -15.46 4.09 -10.05
C PHE A 181 -14.41 4.47 -8.99
N ALA A 182 -14.82 5.14 -7.91
CA ALA A 182 -13.93 5.50 -6.80
C ALA A 182 -13.35 4.27 -6.08
N GLU A 183 -14.13 3.20 -5.94
CA GLU A 183 -13.68 1.90 -5.43
C GLU A 183 -12.56 1.28 -6.29
N ARG A 184 -12.45 1.71 -7.56
CA ARG A 184 -11.37 1.30 -8.49
C ARG A 184 -10.25 2.33 -8.62
N GLY A 185 -10.21 3.32 -7.73
CA GLY A 185 -9.20 4.38 -7.78
C GLY A 185 -9.40 5.38 -8.93
N LEU A 186 -10.59 5.39 -9.55
CA LEU A 186 -10.95 6.31 -10.62
C LEU A 186 -11.85 7.40 -10.05
N ASN A 187 -11.50 8.66 -10.27
CA ASN A 187 -12.31 9.76 -9.76
C ASN A 187 -13.54 10.00 -10.65
N LYS A 188 -14.43 10.90 -10.21
CA LYS A 188 -15.63 11.28 -10.96
C LYS A 188 -15.35 11.74 -12.40
N ASN A 189 -14.24 12.43 -12.65
CA ASN A 189 -13.90 12.88 -14.00
C ASN A 189 -13.51 11.68 -14.86
N ASP A 190 -12.69 10.77 -14.31
CA ASP A 190 -12.30 9.52 -14.99
C ASP A 190 -13.54 8.69 -15.36
N MET A 191 -14.56 8.63 -14.48
CA MET A 191 -15.86 8.02 -14.80
C MET A 191 -16.54 8.66 -16.01
N VAL A 192 -16.69 9.99 -16.03
CA VAL A 192 -17.34 10.69 -17.15
C VAL A 192 -16.54 10.54 -18.45
N TYR A 193 -15.21 10.56 -18.37
CA TYR A 193 -14.35 10.37 -19.54
C TYR A 193 -14.49 8.95 -20.11
N LEU A 194 -14.44 7.92 -19.26
CA LEU A 194 -14.56 6.52 -19.68
C LEU A 194 -15.95 6.20 -20.25
N LEU A 195 -17.03 6.77 -19.69
CA LEU A 195 -18.38 6.68 -20.27
C LEU A 195 -18.48 7.36 -21.65
N GLY A 196 -17.57 8.28 -21.97
CA GLY A 196 -17.43 8.82 -23.33
C GLY A 196 -17.05 7.78 -24.38
N GLY A 197 -16.63 6.57 -23.99
CA GLY A 197 -16.47 5.43 -24.90
C GLY A 197 -17.76 5.05 -25.64
N HIS A 198 -18.93 5.46 -25.11
CA HIS A 198 -20.23 5.34 -25.76
C HIS A 198 -20.40 6.23 -27.01
N THR A 199 -19.36 6.95 -27.43
CA THR A 199 -19.31 7.61 -28.76
C THR A 199 -19.26 6.63 -29.92
N VAL A 200 -18.94 5.36 -29.68
CA VAL A 200 -18.98 4.29 -30.69
C VAL A 200 -19.78 3.10 -30.17
N GLY A 201 -20.44 2.40 -31.09
CA GLY A 201 -21.16 1.16 -30.82
C GLY A 201 -22.64 1.32 -30.49
N THR A 202 -23.25 0.20 -30.13
CA THR A 202 -24.70 0.07 -29.95
C THR A 202 -25.07 -0.42 -28.55
N ALA A 203 -26.33 -0.26 -28.20
CA ALA A 203 -26.95 -0.93 -27.07
C ALA A 203 -28.11 -1.80 -27.54
N HIS A 204 -28.25 -2.97 -26.91
CA HIS A 204 -29.39 -3.86 -27.08
C HIS A 204 -30.67 -3.25 -26.51
N CYS A 205 -31.79 -3.38 -27.23
CA CYS A 205 -33.09 -2.82 -26.85
C CYS A 205 -33.47 -3.19 -25.41
N HIS A 206 -33.22 -4.42 -24.97
CA HIS A 206 -33.55 -4.85 -23.60
C HIS A 206 -32.91 -3.98 -22.51
N SER A 207 -31.78 -3.30 -22.80
CA SER A 207 -31.02 -2.50 -21.84
C SER A 207 -31.64 -1.14 -21.55
N PHE A 208 -32.53 -0.65 -22.43
CA PHE A 208 -33.18 0.67 -22.29
C PHE A 208 -34.68 0.65 -22.60
N LYS A 209 -35.29 -0.52 -22.82
CA LYS A 209 -36.72 -0.65 -23.15
C LYS A 209 -37.63 -0.08 -22.05
N GLU A 210 -37.28 -0.28 -20.78
CA GLU A 210 -38.01 0.33 -19.65
C GLU A 210 -38.05 1.85 -19.77
N ARG A 211 -36.93 2.48 -20.16
CA ARG A 211 -36.85 3.93 -20.38
C ARG A 211 -37.82 4.43 -21.46
N LEU A 212 -38.16 3.62 -22.47
CA LEU A 212 -39.04 4.01 -23.56
C LEU A 212 -40.54 3.87 -23.27
N TYR A 213 -40.93 2.99 -22.34
CA TYR A 213 -42.32 2.57 -22.15
C TYR A 213 -42.81 2.57 -20.71
N ASN A 214 -41.93 2.40 -19.73
CA ASN A 214 -42.30 2.20 -18.33
C ASN A 214 -41.22 2.75 -17.37
N PHE A 215 -40.75 3.97 -17.65
CA PHE A 215 -39.74 4.62 -16.84
C PHE A 215 -40.24 4.76 -15.39
N ASP A 216 -39.44 4.29 -14.43
CA ASP A 216 -39.78 4.23 -13.00
C ASP A 216 -41.16 3.62 -12.69
N GLY A 217 -41.61 2.64 -13.49
CA GLY A 217 -42.89 1.96 -13.26
C GLY A 217 -44.11 2.83 -13.59
N THR A 218 -43.93 3.96 -14.28
CA THR A 218 -45.00 4.91 -14.57
C THR A 218 -45.91 4.53 -15.76
N ASN A 219 -45.59 3.45 -16.49
CA ASN A 219 -46.17 3.12 -17.80
C ASN A 219 -46.08 4.27 -18.81
N ARG A 220 -45.05 5.11 -18.68
CA ARG A 220 -44.76 6.23 -19.57
C ARG A 220 -43.25 6.25 -19.90
N PRO A 221 -42.86 6.88 -21.02
CA PRO A 221 -41.45 7.12 -21.32
C PRO A 221 -40.77 8.03 -20.29
N ASP A 222 -39.45 7.91 -20.16
CA ASP A 222 -38.59 8.81 -19.40
C ASP A 222 -38.83 10.26 -19.82
N PRO A 223 -39.18 11.18 -18.90
CA PRO A 223 -39.48 12.57 -19.26
C PRO A 223 -38.27 13.36 -19.75
N THR A 224 -37.04 12.85 -19.58
CA THR A 224 -35.80 13.52 -19.97
C THR A 224 -35.36 13.20 -21.41
N ILE A 225 -36.00 12.24 -22.08
CA ILE A 225 -35.71 11.89 -23.48
C ILE A 225 -36.36 12.90 -24.44
N SER A 226 -35.66 13.27 -25.51
CA SER A 226 -36.27 14.09 -26.57
C SER A 226 -37.38 13.32 -27.29
N SER A 227 -38.43 14.03 -27.71
CA SER A 227 -39.55 13.42 -28.44
C SER A 227 -39.12 12.79 -29.77
N ALA A 228 -38.10 13.36 -30.42
CA ALA A 228 -37.55 12.85 -31.67
C ALA A 228 -36.80 11.53 -31.46
N LEU A 229 -35.92 11.47 -30.46
CA LEU A 229 -35.20 10.24 -30.13
C LEU A 229 -36.17 9.16 -29.65
N LEU A 230 -37.16 9.50 -28.82
CA LEU A 230 -38.17 8.55 -28.36
C LEU A 230 -38.90 7.88 -29.53
N GLN A 231 -39.37 8.66 -30.51
CA GLN A 231 -40.06 8.11 -31.68
C GLN A 231 -39.15 7.18 -32.49
N LEU A 232 -37.88 7.57 -32.67
CA LEU A 232 -36.88 6.75 -33.35
C LEU A 232 -36.64 5.43 -32.62
N LEU A 233 -36.34 5.48 -31.31
CA LEU A 233 -36.07 4.30 -30.51
C LEU A 233 -37.30 3.40 -30.35
N GLN A 234 -38.52 3.93 -30.31
CA GLN A 234 -39.75 3.13 -30.28
C GLN A 234 -40.02 2.42 -31.61
N GLN A 235 -39.58 2.98 -32.75
CA GLN A 235 -39.63 2.30 -34.05
C GLN A 235 -38.58 1.17 -34.14
N THR A 236 -37.37 1.43 -33.61
CA THR A 236 -36.29 0.43 -33.55
C THR A 236 -36.62 -0.68 -32.56
N CYS A 237 -37.13 -0.35 -31.38
CA CYS A 237 -37.39 -1.24 -30.25
C CYS A 237 -38.88 -1.28 -29.85
N PRO A 238 -39.80 -1.82 -30.68
CA PRO A 238 -41.23 -1.86 -30.33
C PRO A 238 -41.52 -2.60 -29.02
N GLN A 239 -42.50 -2.10 -28.25
CA GLN A 239 -42.87 -2.65 -26.93
C GLN A 239 -43.12 -4.17 -26.95
N ASN A 240 -43.76 -4.68 -28.00
CA ASN A 240 -44.12 -6.11 -28.12
C ASN A 240 -43.17 -6.90 -29.04
N SER A 241 -42.01 -6.34 -29.40
CA SER A 241 -41.00 -7.06 -30.18
C SER A 241 -40.41 -8.22 -29.37
N GLN A 242 -40.33 -9.38 -30.01
CA GLN A 242 -39.60 -10.57 -29.53
C GLN A 242 -38.14 -10.60 -30.04
N VAL A 243 -37.79 -9.70 -30.96
CA VAL A 243 -36.44 -9.54 -31.46
C VAL A 243 -35.76 -8.43 -30.67
N ASP A 244 -34.62 -8.76 -30.07
CA ASP A 244 -33.76 -7.80 -29.41
C ASP A 244 -32.86 -7.15 -30.47
N LYS A 245 -33.31 -6.00 -30.95
CA LYS A 245 -32.55 -5.17 -31.89
C LYS A 245 -31.54 -4.32 -31.13
N GLU A 246 -30.73 -3.60 -31.88
CA GLU A 246 -29.75 -2.66 -31.34
C GLU A 246 -30.04 -1.24 -31.83
N ALA A 247 -29.60 -0.26 -31.04
CA ALA A 247 -29.59 1.16 -31.42
C ALA A 247 -28.24 1.78 -31.05
N PHE A 248 -27.74 2.68 -31.87
CA PHE A 248 -26.48 3.38 -31.60
C PHE A 248 -26.53 4.17 -30.29
N LEU A 249 -25.41 4.24 -29.59
CA LEU A 249 -25.27 5.09 -28.40
C LEU A 249 -25.07 6.56 -28.77
N ASP A 250 -24.42 6.82 -29.91
CA ASP A 250 -24.38 8.12 -30.60
C ASP A 250 -25.36 8.14 -31.77
N GLN A 251 -26.30 9.07 -31.75
CA GLN A 251 -27.36 9.20 -32.75
C GLN A 251 -26.97 10.13 -33.92
N THR A 252 -25.70 10.55 -33.99
CA THR A 252 -25.22 11.48 -35.00
C THR A 252 -24.92 10.76 -36.32
N PRO A 253 -25.60 11.11 -37.43
CA PRO A 253 -25.37 10.46 -38.71
C PRO A 253 -23.91 10.56 -39.16
N LYS A 254 -23.32 9.42 -39.51
CA LYS A 254 -21.91 9.26 -39.94
C LYS A 254 -20.86 9.39 -38.83
N SER A 255 -21.26 9.57 -37.57
CA SER A 255 -20.34 9.54 -36.42
C SER A 255 -20.36 8.21 -35.68
N GLU A 256 -21.23 7.26 -36.06
CA GLU A 256 -21.54 6.05 -35.29
C GLU A 256 -20.32 5.14 -35.02
N PHE A 257 -19.29 5.25 -35.87
CA PHE A 257 -18.02 4.53 -35.77
C PHE A 257 -16.81 5.46 -35.59
N THR A 258 -17.05 6.75 -35.34
CA THR A 258 -16.00 7.76 -35.13
C THR A 258 -15.85 8.03 -33.64
N PHE A 259 -14.62 7.90 -33.14
CA PHE A 259 -14.30 8.23 -31.76
C PHE A 259 -14.14 9.75 -31.63
N ASP A 260 -15.23 10.45 -31.30
CA ASP A 260 -15.25 11.90 -31.12
C ASP A 260 -16.19 12.35 -29.98
N ASN A 261 -16.57 13.63 -29.97
CA ASN A 261 -17.38 14.18 -28.87
C ASN A 261 -18.87 14.32 -29.20
N ASP A 262 -19.35 13.72 -30.28
CA ASP A 262 -20.75 13.82 -30.70
C ASP A 262 -21.70 13.12 -29.71
N TYR A 263 -21.30 12.02 -29.07
CA TYR A 263 -22.01 11.44 -27.92
C TYR A 263 -22.32 12.49 -26.84
N PHE A 264 -21.34 13.28 -26.44
CA PHE A 264 -21.55 14.32 -25.43
C PHE A 264 -22.50 15.42 -25.93
N LYS A 265 -22.47 15.77 -27.22
CA LYS A 265 -23.42 16.71 -27.83
C LYS A 265 -24.84 16.13 -27.83
N GLN A 266 -25.00 14.85 -28.13
CA GLN A 266 -26.30 14.16 -28.12
C GLN A 266 -26.91 14.13 -26.72
N ILE A 267 -26.16 13.72 -25.68
CA ILE A 267 -26.72 13.66 -24.32
C ILE A 267 -27.06 15.07 -23.77
N VAL A 268 -26.31 16.11 -24.17
CA VAL A 268 -26.65 17.52 -23.87
C VAL A 268 -27.93 17.96 -24.58
N ALA A 269 -28.19 17.43 -25.78
CA ALA A 269 -29.41 17.67 -26.55
C ALA A 269 -30.59 16.77 -26.13
N HIS A 270 -30.51 16.10 -24.97
CA HIS A 270 -31.53 15.16 -24.49
C HIS A 270 -31.70 13.89 -25.35
N ASN A 271 -30.64 13.54 -26.09
CA ASN A 271 -30.61 12.37 -26.98
C ASN A 271 -29.71 11.24 -26.44
N GLY A 272 -29.63 11.04 -25.13
CA GLY A 272 -28.98 9.84 -24.57
C GLY A 272 -29.83 8.60 -24.79
N THR A 273 -29.25 7.50 -25.26
CA THR A 273 -29.96 6.21 -25.45
C THR A 273 -30.17 5.50 -24.11
N LEU A 274 -29.11 5.33 -23.31
CA LEU A 274 -29.19 4.75 -21.98
C LEU A 274 -29.62 5.78 -20.94
N GLU A 275 -30.17 5.30 -19.82
CA GLU A 275 -30.58 6.16 -18.72
C GLU A 275 -29.37 6.86 -18.08
N ILE A 276 -28.33 6.10 -17.69
CA ILE A 276 -27.10 6.68 -17.11
C ILE A 276 -26.50 7.78 -18.00
N ASP A 277 -26.45 7.56 -19.32
CA ASP A 277 -25.90 8.53 -20.29
C ASP A 277 -26.66 9.86 -20.23
N GLN A 278 -28.00 9.79 -20.25
CA GLN A 278 -28.81 11.00 -20.16
C GLN A 278 -28.65 11.70 -18.82
N GLN A 279 -28.52 10.93 -17.73
CA GLN A 279 -28.33 11.46 -16.39
C GLN A 279 -26.99 12.19 -16.22
N LEU A 280 -25.91 11.75 -16.90
CA LEU A 280 -24.62 12.45 -16.85
C LEU A 280 -24.73 13.93 -17.26
N ALA A 281 -25.55 14.23 -18.27
CA ALA A 281 -25.70 15.58 -18.83
C ALA A 281 -26.53 16.53 -17.94
N ILE A 282 -27.40 15.98 -17.08
CA ILE A 282 -28.33 16.78 -16.26
C ILE A 282 -27.98 16.77 -14.77
N HIS A 283 -27.29 15.75 -14.28
CA HIS A 283 -26.96 15.62 -12.85
C HIS A 283 -25.99 16.73 -12.40
N PRO A 284 -26.21 17.39 -11.24
CA PRO A 284 -25.42 18.53 -10.80
C PRO A 284 -23.91 18.27 -10.71
N GLU A 285 -23.51 17.06 -10.36
CA GLU A 285 -22.11 16.69 -10.16
C GLU A 285 -21.31 16.49 -11.46
N THR A 286 -21.98 16.18 -12.56
CA THR A 286 -21.36 15.75 -13.83
C THR A 286 -21.69 16.67 -15.00
N ARG A 287 -22.82 17.38 -14.97
CA ARG A 287 -23.30 18.25 -16.06
C ARG A 287 -22.29 19.27 -16.56
N GLY A 288 -21.46 19.81 -15.66
CA GLY A 288 -20.42 20.78 -16.01
C GLY A 288 -19.30 20.14 -16.84
N ILE A 289 -18.89 18.94 -16.47
CA ILE A 289 -17.86 18.15 -17.18
C ILE A 289 -18.39 17.79 -18.57
N VAL A 290 -19.59 17.22 -18.65
CA VAL A 290 -20.25 16.82 -19.90
C VAL A 290 -20.37 17.97 -20.89
N ARG A 291 -20.81 19.16 -20.44
CA ARG A 291 -20.89 20.34 -21.30
C ARG A 291 -19.52 20.77 -21.84
N GLY A 292 -18.47 20.70 -21.02
CA GLY A 292 -17.10 20.96 -21.46
C GLY A 292 -16.66 20.03 -22.59
N LEU A 293 -16.92 18.73 -22.43
CA LEU A 293 -16.58 17.71 -23.42
C LEU A 293 -17.40 17.85 -24.70
N ALA A 294 -18.69 18.18 -24.61
CA ALA A 294 -19.56 18.44 -25.76
C ALA A 294 -19.09 19.64 -26.62
N MET A 295 -18.52 20.67 -25.98
CA MET A 295 -18.01 21.86 -26.68
C MET A 295 -16.63 21.64 -27.31
N SER A 296 -15.87 20.65 -26.86
CA SER A 296 -14.48 20.48 -27.30
C SER A 296 -14.10 19.02 -27.53
N ARG A 297 -14.06 18.66 -28.82
CA ARG A 297 -13.50 17.38 -29.28
C ARG A 297 -12.10 17.15 -28.73
N PHE A 298 -11.26 18.19 -28.79
CA PHE A 298 -9.90 18.14 -28.26
C PHE A 298 -9.87 17.78 -26.77
N GLN A 299 -10.72 18.39 -25.93
CA GLN A 299 -10.73 18.06 -24.50
C GLN A 299 -11.16 16.62 -24.25
N PHE A 300 -12.17 16.12 -24.97
CA PHE A 300 -12.56 14.72 -24.82
C PHE A 300 -11.44 13.75 -25.18
N LEU A 301 -10.87 13.88 -26.38
CA LEU A 301 -9.82 12.97 -26.84
C LEU A 301 -8.58 12.99 -25.93
N LYS A 302 -8.21 14.18 -25.42
CA LYS A 302 -7.10 14.31 -24.48
C LYS A 302 -7.34 13.74 -23.09
N LYS A 303 -8.60 13.52 -22.69
CA LYS A 303 -8.96 13.02 -21.36
C LYS A 303 -9.32 11.54 -21.33
N PHE A 304 -9.78 10.99 -22.46
CA PHE A 304 -10.14 9.58 -22.58
C PHE A 304 -8.94 8.65 -22.37
N GLY A 305 -7.86 8.84 -23.15
CA GLY A 305 -6.66 8.00 -23.08
C GLY A 305 -6.02 7.89 -21.69
N PRO A 306 -5.77 9.01 -20.97
CA PRO A 306 -5.27 8.96 -19.60
C PRO A 306 -6.18 8.20 -18.62
N SER A 307 -7.50 8.25 -18.82
CA SER A 307 -8.45 7.51 -17.99
C SER A 307 -8.43 6.02 -18.31
N MET A 308 -8.26 5.65 -19.58
CA MET A 308 -8.02 4.26 -20.00
C MET A 308 -6.72 3.70 -19.44
N ILE A 309 -5.65 4.51 -19.34
CA ILE A 309 -4.39 4.10 -18.70
C ILE A 309 -4.60 3.84 -17.21
N LYS A 310 -5.28 4.75 -16.49
CA LYS A 310 -5.61 4.55 -15.07
C LYS A 310 -6.45 3.29 -14.86
N MET A 311 -7.49 3.10 -15.68
CA MET A 311 -8.31 1.89 -15.65
C MET A 311 -7.45 0.65 -15.90
N GLY A 312 -6.57 0.70 -16.89
CA GLY A 312 -5.61 -0.36 -17.24
C GLY A 312 -4.63 -0.76 -16.15
N ARG A 313 -4.57 -0.03 -15.02
CA ARG A 313 -3.74 -0.32 -13.83
C ARG A 313 -4.51 -1.00 -12.70
N ILE A 314 -5.83 -1.14 -12.82
CA ILE A 314 -6.67 -1.79 -11.80
C ILE A 314 -6.31 -3.26 -11.71
N GLY A 315 -5.94 -3.72 -10.52
CA GLY A 315 -5.78 -5.15 -10.20
C GLY A 315 -4.83 -5.91 -11.11
N VAL A 316 -3.83 -5.25 -11.70
CA VAL A 316 -2.91 -5.86 -12.66
C VAL A 316 -2.01 -6.89 -11.99
N LEU A 317 -1.85 -8.04 -12.64
CA LEU A 317 -0.88 -9.07 -12.24
C LEU A 317 0.41 -8.84 -13.02
N THR A 318 1.57 -8.91 -12.37
CA THR A 318 2.87 -8.76 -13.03
C THR A 318 3.85 -9.86 -12.58
N GLY A 319 4.97 -10.01 -13.28
CA GLY A 319 6.02 -10.96 -12.88
C GLY A 319 5.51 -12.41 -12.79
N TYR A 320 5.33 -12.93 -11.57
CA TYR A 320 4.88 -14.29 -11.26
C TYR A 320 3.45 -14.37 -10.71
N GLU A 321 2.71 -13.26 -10.69
CA GLU A 321 1.38 -13.15 -10.09
C GLU A 321 0.26 -13.74 -10.97
N GLY A 322 0.56 -14.03 -12.24
CA GLY A 322 -0.34 -14.69 -13.18
C GLY A 322 0.46 -15.50 -14.22
N GLU A 323 -0.17 -15.86 -15.33
CA GLU A 323 0.48 -16.65 -16.39
C GLU A 323 0.57 -15.92 -17.73
N ILE A 324 1.12 -16.59 -18.75
CA ILE A 324 0.96 -16.22 -20.15
C ILE A 324 0.27 -17.39 -20.83
N ARG A 325 -0.98 -17.19 -21.23
CA ARG A 325 -1.76 -18.22 -21.92
C ARG A 325 -1.43 -18.22 -23.41
N LYS A 326 -1.44 -19.40 -24.03
CA LYS A 326 -1.36 -19.54 -25.51
C LYS A 326 -2.69 -19.31 -26.21
N SER A 327 -3.78 -19.43 -25.47
CA SER A 327 -5.15 -19.14 -25.92
C SER A 327 -5.86 -18.48 -24.74
N CYS A 328 -6.53 -17.35 -24.97
CA CYS A 328 -7.12 -16.58 -23.89
C CYS A 328 -8.24 -17.34 -23.18
N GLN A 329 -8.91 -18.24 -23.89
CA GLN A 329 -9.99 -19.06 -23.39
C GLN A 329 -9.61 -20.10 -22.33
N LYS A 330 -8.32 -20.51 -22.29
CA LYS A 330 -7.91 -21.68 -21.51
C LYS A 330 -6.69 -21.37 -20.68
N MET A 331 -6.78 -21.70 -19.39
CA MET A 331 -5.61 -21.83 -18.55
C MET A 331 -4.62 -22.83 -19.16
N ARG A 332 -3.34 -22.65 -18.90
CA ARG A 332 -2.33 -23.59 -19.37
C ARG A 332 -2.60 -24.98 -18.78
N ALA A 333 -2.74 -26.00 -19.65
CA ALA A 333 -3.04 -27.35 -19.21
C ALA A 333 -1.96 -27.88 -18.25
N THR A 334 -2.30 -28.04 -16.98
CA THR A 334 -1.55 -28.91 -16.07
C THR A 334 -1.99 -30.34 -16.37
N SER A 335 -1.17 -31.13 -17.08
CA SER A 335 -1.51 -32.52 -17.37
C SER A 335 -1.79 -33.28 -16.06
N PRO A 336 -2.96 -33.96 -15.93
CA PRO A 336 -3.22 -34.82 -14.80
C PRO A 336 -2.43 -36.13 -14.99
N SER A 337 -1.67 -36.51 -13.95
CA SER A 337 -1.01 -37.81 -13.76
C SER A 337 -0.07 -38.34 -14.86
N LYS A 338 1.23 -38.08 -14.70
CA LYS A 338 2.26 -39.14 -14.66
C LYS A 338 3.27 -38.82 -13.55
N LEU A 339 2.91 -39.19 -12.33
CA LEU A 339 3.92 -39.69 -11.40
C LEU A 339 4.59 -40.89 -12.09
N ALA A 340 5.92 -40.96 -12.01
CA ALA A 340 6.79 -42.03 -12.50
C ALA A 340 7.16 -42.01 -14.02
N LEU A 341 8.47 -42.04 -14.27
CA LEU A 341 9.16 -42.25 -15.56
C LEU A 341 9.10 -41.10 -16.58
N GLY A 342 9.84 -40.03 -16.32
CA GLY A 342 10.22 -39.05 -17.34
C GLY A 342 11.46 -38.22 -16.99
N LEU A 343 12.23 -38.67 -16.00
CA LEU A 343 13.30 -37.91 -15.36
C LEU A 343 14.66 -38.57 -15.63
N ILE A 344 14.99 -38.89 -16.90
CA ILE A 344 16.30 -39.50 -17.23
C ILE A 344 16.99 -38.94 -18.51
N VAL A 345 16.36 -38.23 -19.45
CA VAL A 345 17.02 -38.01 -20.78
C VAL A 345 17.23 -36.56 -21.25
N MET A 346 17.03 -35.53 -20.44
CA MET A 346 17.38 -34.14 -20.81
C MET A 346 18.31 -33.46 -19.80
N THR A 347 19.40 -34.13 -19.43
CA THR A 347 20.42 -33.56 -18.53
C THR A 347 21.84 -33.63 -19.10
N ILE A 348 22.02 -33.78 -20.42
CA ILE A 348 23.36 -33.97 -21.00
C ILE A 348 23.81 -32.85 -21.97
N VAL A 349 22.98 -31.88 -22.38
CA VAL A 349 23.44 -30.84 -23.35
C VAL A 349 23.04 -29.41 -22.98
N SER A 350 23.29 -28.97 -21.74
CA SER A 350 23.12 -27.55 -21.39
C SER A 350 24.12 -27.03 -20.34
N GLN A 351 25.24 -27.71 -20.12
CA GLN A 351 26.30 -27.26 -19.20
C GLN A 351 27.30 -26.25 -19.80
N SER A 352 26.99 -25.61 -20.93
CA SER A 352 27.99 -24.77 -21.64
C SER A 352 27.62 -23.30 -21.83
N PHE A 353 26.42 -22.85 -21.47
CA PHE A 353 26.07 -21.43 -21.56
C PHE A 353 25.28 -21.01 -20.32
N GLY A 354 25.99 -20.42 -19.36
CA GLY A 354 25.37 -19.71 -18.25
C GLY A 354 24.71 -18.43 -18.76
N TYR A 355 23.42 -18.51 -19.07
CA TYR A 355 22.57 -17.33 -19.14
C TYR A 355 21.23 -17.65 -18.47
N ARG A 356 21.03 -17.12 -17.27
CA ARG A 356 19.70 -16.88 -16.70
C ARG A 356 19.62 -15.37 -16.42
N PRO A 357 18.71 -14.61 -17.06
CA PRO A 357 18.61 -13.16 -16.86
C PRO A 357 18.23 -12.81 -15.40
N THR A 358 18.86 -11.76 -14.88
CA THR A 358 18.71 -11.16 -13.55
C THR A 358 17.48 -10.25 -13.47
N GLY A 359 16.49 -10.60 -12.64
CA GLY A 359 15.21 -9.87 -12.49
C GLY A 359 15.17 -8.78 -11.39
N CYS A 360 14.91 -7.53 -11.81
CA CYS A 360 14.33 -6.33 -11.15
C CYS A 360 14.36 -6.09 -9.63
N GLY A 361 15.33 -5.27 -9.18
CA GLY A 361 15.32 -4.47 -7.93
C GLY A 361 16.33 -3.31 -8.03
N LEU A 362 16.32 -2.33 -7.11
CA LEU A 362 17.41 -1.35 -7.01
C LEU A 362 18.72 -2.10 -6.72
N THR A 363 19.83 -1.66 -7.32
CA THR A 363 21.13 -2.32 -7.19
C THR A 363 22.25 -1.32 -7.03
N VAL A 364 23.21 -1.60 -6.15
CA VAL A 364 24.47 -0.86 -6.12
C VAL A 364 25.19 -1.04 -7.47
N GLY A 365 25.74 0.03 -8.02
CA GLY A 365 26.41 0.00 -9.32
C GLY A 365 25.46 -0.18 -10.51
N PHE A 366 24.18 0.21 -10.39
CA PHE A 366 23.23 0.13 -11.49
C PHE A 366 23.71 0.85 -12.76
N TYR A 367 24.50 1.92 -12.61
CA TYR A 367 25.04 2.70 -13.73
C TYR A 367 26.39 2.21 -14.28
N ASN A 368 26.96 1.14 -13.72
CA ASN A 368 28.25 0.62 -14.15
C ASN A 368 28.23 0.25 -15.64
N GLY A 369 29.11 0.88 -16.43
CA GLY A 369 29.20 0.69 -17.87
C GLY A 369 28.06 1.30 -18.69
N LYS A 370 27.13 2.07 -18.07
CA LYS A 370 26.05 2.78 -18.76
C LYS A 370 26.43 4.18 -19.23
N CYS A 371 27.54 4.73 -18.72
CA CYS A 371 28.07 6.06 -19.02
C CYS A 371 29.45 6.00 -19.70
N GLY A 372 29.68 5.01 -20.58
CA GLY A 372 31.00 4.78 -21.18
C GLY A 372 32.03 4.27 -20.16
N GLU A 373 33.28 4.74 -20.25
CA GLU A 373 34.35 4.42 -19.28
C GLU A 373 34.28 5.27 -17.98
N GLN A 374 33.39 6.25 -17.94
CA GLN A 374 33.28 7.20 -16.83
C GLN A 374 32.47 6.60 -15.68
N ASP A 375 33.06 6.60 -14.47
CA ASP A 375 32.32 6.30 -13.24
C ASP A 375 31.43 7.51 -12.90
N ILE A 376 30.12 7.33 -13.10
CA ILE A 376 29.16 8.41 -12.94
C ILE A 376 28.94 8.80 -11.47
N GLU A 377 29.09 7.86 -10.53
CA GLU A 377 28.96 8.17 -9.11
C GLU A 377 30.17 8.98 -8.62
N GLU A 378 31.37 8.65 -9.08
CA GLU A 378 32.58 9.45 -8.84
C GLU A 378 32.50 10.84 -9.50
N PHE A 379 31.95 10.92 -10.71
CA PHE A 379 31.73 12.20 -11.38
C PHE A 379 30.78 13.11 -10.59
N ILE A 380 29.63 12.58 -10.15
CA ILE A 380 28.68 13.33 -9.33
C ILE A 380 29.31 13.75 -8.00
N TYR A 381 30.09 12.87 -7.35
CA TYR A 381 30.85 13.22 -6.14
C TYR A 381 31.75 14.44 -6.34
N ASN A 382 32.51 14.49 -7.44
CA ASN A 382 33.40 15.62 -7.72
C ASN A 382 32.65 16.92 -8.00
N LEU A 383 31.49 16.86 -8.65
CA LEU A 383 30.64 18.03 -8.86
C LEU A 383 30.07 18.55 -7.54
N VAL A 384 29.53 17.67 -6.70
CA VAL A 384 29.02 18.05 -5.36
C VAL A 384 30.14 18.62 -4.50
N LYS A 385 31.36 18.07 -4.59
CA LYS A 385 32.53 18.61 -3.89
C LYS A 385 32.85 20.03 -4.30
N LYS A 386 32.78 20.33 -5.61
CA LYS A 386 32.98 21.69 -6.11
C LYS A 386 31.91 22.64 -5.55
N GLN A 387 30.63 22.23 -5.59
CA GLN A 387 29.54 23.04 -5.03
C GLN A 387 29.73 23.31 -3.55
N TYR A 388 30.14 22.30 -2.76
CA TYR A 388 30.44 22.46 -1.34
C TYR A 388 31.59 23.43 -1.05
N GLU A 389 32.63 23.47 -1.90
CA GLU A 389 33.76 24.40 -1.74
C GLU A 389 33.35 25.87 -1.97
N GLU A 390 32.29 26.10 -2.75
CA GLU A 390 31.71 27.43 -3.01
C GLU A 390 30.64 27.79 -1.97
N GLU A 391 29.69 26.88 -1.72
CA GLU A 391 28.52 27.05 -0.85
C GLU A 391 28.34 25.84 0.08
N PRO A 392 28.89 25.90 1.31
CA PRO A 392 28.80 24.80 2.28
C PRO A 392 27.37 24.38 2.67
N ASP A 393 26.39 25.28 2.56
CA ASP A 393 24.95 25.02 2.80
C ASP A 393 24.35 23.97 1.85
N THR A 394 25.01 23.70 0.72
CA THR A 394 24.65 22.64 -0.24
C THR A 394 24.41 21.29 0.45
N VAL A 395 25.09 21.01 1.56
CA VAL A 395 24.94 19.74 2.30
C VAL A 395 23.58 19.65 2.96
N SER A 396 23.17 20.68 3.70
CA SER A 396 21.85 20.70 4.34
C SER A 396 20.73 20.71 3.30
N ASP A 397 20.93 21.43 2.19
CA ASP A 397 19.97 21.51 1.11
C ASP A 397 19.72 20.14 0.47
N LEU A 398 20.77 19.43 0.06
CA LEU A 398 20.63 18.13 -0.59
C LEU A 398 20.07 17.05 0.35
N VAL A 399 20.47 17.06 1.63
CA VAL A 399 19.95 16.10 2.63
C VAL A 399 18.47 16.37 2.90
N ARG A 400 18.09 17.64 3.08
CA ARG A 400 16.70 18.03 3.34
C ARG A 400 15.81 17.81 2.11
N LEU A 401 16.26 18.18 0.92
CA LEU A 401 15.55 17.96 -0.33
C LEU A 401 15.27 16.46 -0.57
N THR A 402 16.26 15.61 -0.28
CA THR A 402 16.10 14.14 -0.34
C THR A 402 15.06 13.61 0.64
N PHE A 403 15.05 14.12 1.88
CA PHE A 403 14.02 13.74 2.86
C PHE A 403 12.62 14.12 2.39
N HIS A 404 12.46 15.36 1.90
CA HIS A 404 11.17 15.89 1.48
C HIS A 404 10.62 15.14 0.25
N ASP A 405 11.46 14.79 -0.73
CA ASP A 405 11.06 13.95 -1.88
C ASP A 405 10.61 12.54 -1.44
N CYS A 406 11.48 11.85 -0.69
CA CYS A 406 11.24 10.47 -0.27
C CYS A 406 9.99 10.28 0.59
N PHE A 407 9.56 11.32 1.31
CA PHE A 407 8.46 11.22 2.26
C PHE A 407 7.08 11.45 1.66
N VAL A 408 6.93 11.87 0.41
CA VAL A 408 5.62 12.06 -0.22
C VAL A 408 5.17 10.81 -0.99
N ARG A 409 5.77 10.54 -2.16
CA ARG A 409 5.40 9.41 -3.04
C ARG A 409 6.46 8.30 -3.14
N GLY A 410 7.51 8.40 -2.32
CA GLY A 410 8.73 7.61 -2.44
C GLY A 410 9.78 8.40 -3.20
N CYS A 411 11.05 8.01 -3.09
CA CYS A 411 12.19 8.80 -3.59
C CYS A 411 12.24 8.84 -5.12
N ASP A 412 11.28 9.49 -5.75
CA ASP A 412 11.04 9.48 -7.18
C ASP A 412 11.31 10.83 -7.83
N ALA A 413 11.87 11.81 -7.14
CA ALA A 413 12.12 13.15 -7.66
C ALA A 413 10.84 13.92 -8.08
N SER A 414 9.66 13.52 -7.60
CA SER A 414 8.42 14.27 -7.82
C SER A 414 8.42 15.66 -7.18
N VAL A 415 9.31 15.92 -6.21
CA VAL A 415 9.49 17.26 -5.62
C VAL A 415 10.01 18.30 -6.61
N PHE A 416 10.69 17.89 -7.70
CA PHE A 416 11.25 18.83 -8.69
C PHE A 416 10.22 19.36 -9.69
N LEU A 417 9.02 18.76 -9.76
CA LEU A 417 8.02 19.13 -10.74
C LEU A 417 7.42 20.51 -10.46
N ASP A 418 7.61 21.43 -11.40
CA ASP A 418 7.02 22.77 -11.37
C ASP A 418 5.51 22.74 -11.68
N GLY A 419 4.76 23.62 -11.02
CA GLY A 419 3.32 23.77 -11.24
C GLY A 419 2.60 24.43 -10.07
N GLN A 420 1.30 24.69 -10.26
CA GLN A 420 0.41 25.11 -9.17
C GLN A 420 -0.06 23.86 -8.41
N ASP A 421 -0.09 23.94 -7.07
CA ASP A 421 -0.50 22.86 -6.17
C ASP A 421 0.33 21.57 -6.30
N THR A 422 1.63 21.72 -6.56
CA THR A 422 2.65 20.65 -6.54
C THR A 422 3.33 20.54 -5.17
N GLU A 423 4.11 19.47 -4.96
CA GLU A 423 4.94 19.33 -3.75
C GLU A 423 5.88 20.51 -3.60
N LYS A 424 6.52 20.96 -4.68
CA LYS A 424 7.45 22.12 -4.68
C LYS A 424 6.82 23.39 -4.11
N THR A 425 5.53 23.60 -4.34
CA THR A 425 4.78 24.79 -3.88
C THR A 425 4.02 24.57 -2.57
N ALA A 426 4.19 23.43 -1.91
CA ALA A 426 3.61 23.17 -0.60
C ALA A 426 4.31 23.97 0.49
N VAL A 427 3.54 24.42 1.49
CA VAL A 427 4.04 25.15 2.67
C VAL A 427 5.31 24.54 3.28
N PRO A 428 5.43 23.21 3.54
CA PRO A 428 6.66 22.62 4.08
C PRO A 428 7.87 22.71 3.13
N ASN A 429 7.65 22.94 1.83
CA ASN A 429 8.66 22.94 0.78
C ASN A 429 9.04 24.34 0.31
N LEU A 430 8.35 25.40 0.75
CA LEU A 430 8.62 26.79 0.33
C LEU A 430 10.02 27.30 0.71
N THR A 431 10.66 26.65 1.68
CA THR A 431 12.00 26.98 2.17
C THR A 431 13.02 25.90 1.84
N LEU A 432 12.72 24.99 0.90
CA LEU A 432 13.70 24.02 0.42
C LEU A 432 14.70 24.71 -0.51
N GLY A 433 15.99 24.55 -0.19
CA GLY A 433 17.10 24.86 -1.08
C GLY A 433 17.54 23.65 -1.91
N GLY A 434 18.62 23.81 -2.69
CA GLY A 434 19.23 22.74 -3.48
C GLY A 434 18.59 22.39 -4.83
N PHE A 435 17.50 23.04 -5.22
CA PHE A 435 16.89 22.86 -6.55
C PHE A 435 17.86 23.26 -7.66
N ASP A 436 18.42 24.48 -7.59
CA ASP A 436 19.38 24.99 -8.57
C ASP A 436 20.65 24.14 -8.60
N THR A 437 21.11 23.68 -7.43
CA THR A 437 22.25 22.75 -7.34
C THR A 437 21.98 21.45 -8.08
N ILE A 438 20.80 20.82 -7.89
CA ILE A 438 20.47 19.60 -8.62
C ILE A 438 20.31 19.86 -10.12
N ASP A 439 19.76 21.00 -10.52
CA ASP A 439 19.64 21.37 -11.94
C ASP A 439 21.03 21.53 -12.59
N GLU A 440 21.98 22.19 -11.92
CA GLU A 440 23.37 22.32 -12.40
C GLU A 440 24.11 20.97 -12.44
N LEU A 441 23.94 20.14 -11.40
CA LEU A 441 24.48 18.78 -11.38
C LEU A 441 23.88 17.95 -12.51
N LYS A 442 22.57 18.07 -12.73
CA LYS A 442 21.84 17.36 -13.77
C LYS A 442 22.30 17.80 -15.14
N GLU A 443 22.49 19.09 -15.39
CA GLU A 443 23.02 19.60 -16.67
C GLU A 443 24.43 19.03 -16.95
N ALA A 444 25.31 19.04 -15.95
CA ALA A 444 26.65 18.48 -16.09
C ALA A 444 26.63 16.95 -16.31
N VAL A 445 25.74 16.23 -15.61
CA VAL A 445 25.52 14.79 -15.79
C VAL A 445 24.93 14.47 -17.15
N GLU A 446 23.97 15.25 -17.65
CA GLU A 446 23.40 15.07 -18.98
C GLU A 446 24.41 15.35 -20.09
N LYS A 447 25.36 16.26 -19.87
CA LYS A 447 26.48 16.49 -20.80
C LYS A 447 27.48 15.32 -20.83
N ALA A 448 27.72 14.67 -19.69
CA ALA A 448 28.67 13.58 -19.56
C ALA A 448 28.06 12.19 -19.83
N CYS A 449 26.80 11.98 -19.46
CA CYS A 449 26.03 10.74 -19.58
C CYS A 449 24.56 11.02 -19.95
N PRO A 450 24.28 11.41 -21.21
CA PRO A 450 22.97 11.89 -21.64
C PRO A 450 21.86 10.84 -21.51
N GLY A 451 20.75 11.20 -20.87
CA GLY A 451 19.50 10.44 -20.82
C GLY A 451 19.54 9.16 -19.99
N VAL A 452 20.56 8.97 -19.15
CA VAL A 452 20.78 7.70 -18.43
C VAL A 452 20.44 7.80 -16.94
N VAL A 453 20.92 8.85 -16.26
CA VAL A 453 20.76 8.99 -14.80
C VAL A 453 19.46 9.72 -14.50
N SER A 454 18.57 9.15 -13.69
CA SER A 454 17.32 9.82 -13.28
C SER A 454 17.61 10.93 -12.28
N CYS A 455 16.73 11.94 -12.19
CA CYS A 455 16.78 12.94 -11.12
C CYS A 455 16.62 12.28 -9.74
N ALA A 456 15.82 11.23 -9.64
CA ALA A 456 15.60 10.44 -8.43
C ALA A 456 16.90 9.79 -7.91
N ASP A 457 17.69 9.16 -8.78
CA ASP A 457 18.98 8.61 -8.38
C ASP A 457 20.06 9.68 -8.24
N LEU A 458 20.05 10.73 -9.06
CA LEU A 458 20.97 11.86 -8.94
C LEU A 458 20.85 12.50 -7.55
N LEU A 459 19.63 12.76 -7.07
CA LEU A 459 19.38 13.33 -5.74
C LEU A 459 19.93 12.42 -4.63
N MET A 460 19.68 11.11 -4.69
CA MET A 460 20.19 10.15 -3.70
C MET A 460 21.72 10.04 -3.70
N ILE A 461 22.34 10.01 -4.89
CA ILE A 461 23.81 9.99 -5.07
C ILE A 461 24.42 11.29 -4.54
N ALA A 462 23.82 12.44 -4.87
CA ALA A 462 24.29 13.76 -4.48
C ALA A 462 24.20 13.95 -2.96
N ALA A 463 23.10 13.57 -2.33
CA ALA A 463 22.95 13.61 -0.87
C ALA A 463 23.97 12.73 -0.15
N ARG A 464 24.23 11.52 -0.65
CA ARG A 464 25.30 10.65 -0.13
C ARG A 464 26.68 11.30 -0.24
N SER A 465 26.98 11.89 -1.40
CA SER A 465 28.26 12.58 -1.63
C SER A 465 28.42 13.77 -0.70
N ALA A 466 27.38 14.60 -0.56
CA ALA A 466 27.37 15.77 0.31
C ALA A 466 27.64 15.39 1.78
N VAL A 467 26.96 14.34 2.29
CA VAL A 467 27.21 13.83 3.64
C VAL A 467 28.66 13.36 3.81
N HIS A 468 29.23 12.68 2.81
CA HIS A 468 30.62 12.24 2.88
C HIS A 468 31.61 13.41 2.90
N ILE A 469 31.41 14.41 2.02
CA ILE A 469 32.26 15.60 1.89
C ILE A 469 32.27 16.40 3.20
N ALA A 470 31.12 16.55 3.85
CA ALA A 470 30.99 17.24 5.13
C ALA A 470 31.60 16.47 6.32
N GLY A 471 32.17 15.28 6.10
CA GLY A 471 32.87 14.49 7.12
C GLY A 471 32.11 13.25 7.60
N GLY A 472 30.99 12.91 6.97
CA GLY A 472 30.23 11.70 7.23
C GLY A 472 30.81 10.43 6.59
N ASP A 473 30.30 9.27 7.01
CA ASP A 473 30.70 7.98 6.44
C ASP A 473 30.14 7.83 5.02
N TRP A 474 30.94 7.26 4.11
CA TRP A 474 30.46 6.80 2.81
C TRP A 474 29.48 5.63 2.98
N PHE A 475 28.40 5.64 2.21
CA PHE A 475 27.45 4.54 2.11
C PHE A 475 27.04 4.30 0.66
N ASP A 476 26.81 3.04 0.31
CA ASP A 476 26.47 2.68 -1.07
C ASP A 476 24.99 2.98 -1.34
N VAL A 477 24.73 3.79 -2.36
CA VAL A 477 23.37 4.07 -2.82
C VAL A 477 22.96 2.98 -3.79
N GLU A 478 21.85 2.30 -3.52
CA GLU A 478 21.24 1.45 -4.53
C GLU A 478 20.51 2.34 -5.53
N THR A 479 20.85 2.20 -6.80
CA THR A 479 20.37 3.01 -7.90
C THR A 479 19.52 2.17 -8.86
N GLY A 480 18.83 2.81 -9.80
CA GLY A 480 17.80 2.25 -10.67
C GLY A 480 16.40 2.85 -10.49
N ARG A 481 16.26 3.98 -9.78
CA ARG A 481 15.00 4.71 -9.63
C ARG A 481 14.66 5.45 -10.93
N ARG A 482 13.37 5.71 -11.12
CA ARG A 482 12.85 6.52 -12.25
C ARG A 482 12.16 7.74 -11.70
N ASP A 483 12.16 8.80 -12.50
CA ASP A 483 11.53 10.06 -12.14
C ASP A 483 10.00 9.93 -12.12
N GLY A 484 9.41 10.43 -11.04
CA GLY A 484 7.99 10.51 -10.79
C GLY A 484 7.35 11.55 -11.70
N LEU A 485 6.12 11.28 -12.11
CA LEU A 485 5.36 12.15 -13.03
C LEU A 485 4.19 12.87 -12.33
N VAL A 486 4.05 12.69 -11.02
CA VAL A 486 2.93 13.20 -10.23
C VAL A 486 3.49 13.87 -8.98
N SER A 487 3.12 15.12 -8.76
CA SER A 487 3.52 15.93 -7.60
C SER A 487 2.27 16.64 -7.08
N LEU A 488 1.92 16.42 -5.81
CA LEU A 488 0.71 16.97 -5.20
C LEU A 488 0.99 17.69 -3.89
N GLN A 489 0.57 18.96 -3.83
CA GLN A 489 0.71 19.80 -2.63
C GLN A 489 0.00 19.20 -1.41
N SER A 490 -1.19 18.65 -1.60
CA SER A 490 -1.97 18.02 -0.53
C SER A 490 -1.25 16.84 0.11
N GLU A 491 -0.44 16.12 -0.67
CA GLU A 491 0.32 14.99 -0.16
C GLU A 491 1.56 15.47 0.59
N ALA A 492 2.31 16.45 0.08
CA ALA A 492 3.39 17.08 0.84
C ALA A 492 2.90 17.66 2.19
N LEU A 493 1.73 18.31 2.20
CA LEU A 493 1.09 18.81 3.42
C LEU A 493 0.70 17.71 4.41
N ALA A 494 0.26 16.56 3.91
CA ALA A 494 -0.14 15.42 4.74
C ALA A 494 1.06 14.61 5.27
N ASN A 495 2.16 14.62 4.52
CA ASN A 495 3.22 13.64 4.66
C ASN A 495 4.53 14.18 5.26
N ILE A 496 4.80 15.48 5.12
CA ILE A 496 6.04 16.09 5.62
C ILE A 496 5.83 16.59 7.06
N PRO A 497 6.58 16.06 8.05
CA PRO A 497 6.44 16.47 9.45
C PRO A 497 6.75 17.96 9.68
N PRO A 498 5.91 18.71 10.42
CA PRO A 498 6.27 20.07 10.84
C PRO A 498 7.30 20.05 11.99
N PRO A 499 8.08 21.13 12.20
CA PRO A 499 9.10 21.21 13.25
C PRO A 499 8.55 21.21 14.69
N THR A 500 7.25 21.49 14.85
CA THR A 500 6.52 21.43 16.12
C THR A 500 5.94 20.03 16.39
N ILE A 501 6.23 19.06 15.52
CA ILE A 501 5.70 17.72 15.68
C ILE A 501 6.19 17.09 17.00
N PRO A 502 5.30 16.47 17.80
CA PRO A 502 5.73 15.71 18.96
C PRO A 502 6.56 14.48 18.55
N VAL A 503 7.60 14.15 19.32
CA VAL A 503 8.46 12.97 19.07
C VAL A 503 7.67 11.68 18.79
N PRO A 504 6.61 11.33 19.55
CA PRO A 504 5.81 10.14 19.24
C PRO A 504 5.16 10.18 17.85
N LYS A 505 4.64 11.34 17.44
CA LYS A 505 4.01 11.50 16.12
C LYS A 505 5.05 11.48 15.00
N ALA A 506 6.25 12.02 15.23
CA ALA A 506 7.36 11.87 14.28
C ALA A 506 7.73 10.39 14.07
N ILE A 507 7.79 9.60 15.16
CA ILE A 507 8.07 8.16 15.08
C ILE A 507 7.03 7.44 14.23
N GLU A 508 5.75 7.79 14.35
CA GLU A 508 4.66 7.24 13.54
C GLU A 508 4.85 7.49 12.04
N ILE A 509 5.08 8.76 11.67
CA ILE A 509 5.19 9.16 10.25
C ILE A 509 6.37 8.46 9.58
N PHE A 510 7.50 8.32 10.28
CA PHE A 510 8.65 7.56 9.77
C PHE A 510 8.34 6.06 9.67
N ALA A 511 7.63 5.50 10.64
CA ALA A 511 7.26 4.08 10.64
C ALA A 511 6.31 3.70 9.50
N GLU A 512 5.39 4.58 9.12
CA GLU A 512 4.50 4.40 7.95
C GLU A 512 5.28 4.22 6.64
N ARG A 513 6.50 4.77 6.58
CA ARG A 513 7.43 4.67 5.45
C ARG A 513 8.46 3.54 5.62
N GLY A 514 8.28 2.66 6.60
CA GLY A 514 9.20 1.55 6.84
C GLY A 514 10.50 1.95 7.53
N LEU A 515 10.59 3.16 8.10
CA LEU A 515 11.73 3.64 8.89
C LEU A 515 11.41 3.55 10.37
N ASN A 516 12.21 2.82 11.14
CA ASN A 516 11.95 2.72 12.58
C ASN A 516 12.41 3.98 13.33
N LYS A 517 12.05 4.10 14.61
CA LYS A 517 12.47 5.21 15.49
C LYS A 517 13.97 5.50 15.44
N ASN A 518 14.81 4.47 15.40
CA ASN A 518 16.25 4.71 15.35
C ASN A 518 16.62 5.35 14.03
N ASP A 519 16.06 4.84 12.91
CA ASP A 519 16.22 5.47 11.60
C ASP A 519 15.72 6.93 11.62
N MET A 520 14.61 7.24 12.29
CA MET A 520 14.16 8.63 12.49
C MET A 520 15.18 9.49 13.24
N VAL A 521 15.68 9.04 14.40
CA VAL A 521 16.68 9.79 15.18
C VAL A 521 17.98 9.96 14.39
N TYR A 522 18.39 8.93 13.65
CA TYR A 522 19.59 9.00 12.82
C TYR A 522 19.39 10.00 11.69
N LEU A 523 18.26 9.95 10.98
CA LEU A 523 17.95 10.88 9.88
C LEU A 523 17.77 12.33 10.36
N LEU A 524 17.13 12.56 11.52
CA LEU A 524 17.06 13.88 12.17
C LEU A 524 18.43 14.39 12.63
N GLY A 525 19.41 13.49 12.80
CA GLY A 525 20.82 13.86 12.94
C GLY A 525 21.38 14.62 11.74
N GLY A 526 20.67 14.64 10.60
CA GLY A 526 20.97 15.56 9.49
C GLY A 526 20.93 17.03 9.90
N HIS A 527 20.21 17.39 10.98
CA HIS A 527 20.21 18.73 11.58
C HIS A 527 21.57 19.12 12.23
N THR A 528 22.60 18.25 12.14
CA THR A 528 23.99 18.64 12.40
C THR A 528 24.55 19.64 11.41
N VAL A 529 23.89 19.83 10.26
CA VAL A 529 24.20 20.87 9.28
C VAL A 529 22.96 21.70 8.96
N GLY A 530 23.18 22.97 8.62
CA GLY A 530 22.15 23.87 8.11
C GLY A 530 21.42 24.71 9.15
N THR A 531 20.43 25.45 8.65
CA THR A 531 19.68 26.46 9.38
C THR A 531 18.18 26.16 9.41
N ALA A 532 17.47 26.87 10.29
CA ALA A 532 16.02 26.95 10.28
C ALA A 532 15.58 28.42 10.26
N HIS A 533 14.51 28.68 9.53
CA HIS A 533 13.87 29.99 9.49
C HIS A 533 13.13 30.30 10.79
N CYS A 534 13.21 31.55 11.24
CA CYS A 534 12.63 32.02 12.49
C CYS A 534 11.14 31.67 12.62
N HIS A 535 10.33 31.82 11.56
CA HIS A 535 8.90 31.52 11.62
C HIS A 535 8.59 30.08 12.07
N SER A 536 9.48 29.13 11.79
CA SER A 536 9.31 27.71 12.13
C SER A 536 9.41 27.40 13.62
N PHE A 537 10.02 28.29 14.42
CA PHE A 537 10.21 28.10 15.87
C PHE A 537 9.92 29.37 16.70
N LYS A 538 9.34 30.41 16.11
CA LYS A 538 9.06 31.68 16.81
C LYS A 538 8.09 31.50 17.98
N GLU A 539 7.08 30.64 17.84
CA GLU A 539 6.16 30.32 18.93
C GLU A 539 6.90 29.72 20.13
N ARG A 540 7.91 28.89 19.89
CA ARG A 540 8.78 28.34 20.93
C ARG A 540 9.50 29.42 21.76
N LEU A 541 9.81 30.57 21.16
CA LEU A 541 10.53 31.66 21.84
C LEU A 541 9.61 32.59 22.64
N TYR A 542 8.33 32.73 22.26
CA TYR A 542 7.48 33.82 22.76
C TYR A 542 6.12 33.37 23.28
N ASN A 543 5.54 32.30 22.74
CA ASN A 543 4.17 31.88 23.01
C ASN A 543 4.01 30.35 22.92
N PHE A 544 4.89 29.64 23.60
CA PHE A 544 4.88 28.19 23.61
C PHE A 544 3.55 27.68 24.17
N ASP A 545 2.87 26.81 23.43
CA ASP A 545 1.53 26.28 23.73
C ASP A 545 0.48 27.35 24.10
N GLY A 546 0.57 28.55 23.51
CA GLY A 546 -0.39 29.63 23.77
C GLY A 546 -0.24 30.27 25.16
N THR A 547 0.86 30.02 25.86
CA THR A 547 1.07 30.50 27.24
C THR A 547 1.57 31.94 27.33
N ASN A 548 1.88 32.60 26.20
CA ASN A 548 2.63 33.86 26.12
C ASN A 548 3.97 33.83 26.87
N ARG A 549 4.58 32.63 26.95
CA ARG A 549 5.89 32.39 27.58
C ARG A 549 6.76 31.55 26.65
N PRO A 550 8.10 31.63 26.77
CA PRO A 550 9.00 30.74 26.03
C PRO A 550 8.83 29.28 26.48
N ASP A 551 9.18 28.36 25.60
CA ASP A 551 9.29 26.93 25.88
C ASP A 551 10.13 26.71 27.14
N PRO A 552 9.61 26.03 28.18
CA PRO A 552 10.34 25.85 29.43
C PRO A 552 11.59 24.97 29.30
N THR A 553 11.76 24.27 28.18
CA THR A 553 12.90 23.36 27.92
C THR A 553 14.09 24.05 27.27
N ILE A 554 13.92 25.28 26.78
CA ILE A 554 15.01 26.06 26.18
C ILE A 554 15.92 26.64 27.26
N SER A 555 17.24 26.55 27.06
CA SER A 555 18.19 27.18 27.98
C SER A 555 18.06 28.71 27.92
N SER A 556 18.28 29.40 29.06
CA SER A 556 18.20 30.87 29.10
C SER A 556 19.20 31.55 28.17
N ALA A 557 20.36 30.93 27.98
CA ALA A 557 21.41 31.40 27.07
C ALA A 557 20.96 31.28 25.60
N LEU A 558 20.45 30.10 25.20
CA LEU A 558 19.93 29.91 23.85
C LEU A 558 18.72 30.80 23.57
N LEU A 559 17.81 30.95 24.54
CA LEU A 559 16.67 31.85 24.40
C LEU A 559 17.09 33.29 24.13
N GLN A 560 18.10 33.79 24.83
CA GLN A 560 18.60 35.13 24.61
C GLN A 560 19.22 35.29 23.21
N LEU A 561 20.02 34.30 22.78
CA LEU A 561 20.61 34.26 21.45
C LEU A 561 19.54 34.22 20.35
N LEU A 562 18.60 33.27 20.42
CA LEU A 562 17.55 33.13 19.41
C LEU A 562 16.59 34.33 19.39
N ARG A 563 16.34 35.01 20.52
CA ARG A 563 15.53 36.24 20.52
C ARG A 563 16.25 37.45 19.92
N GLN A 564 17.59 37.46 19.88
CA GLN A 564 18.36 38.47 19.15
C GLN A 564 18.29 38.23 17.65
N THR A 565 18.41 36.96 17.22
CA THR A 565 18.29 36.56 15.81
C THR A 565 16.86 36.66 15.28
N CYS A 566 15.87 36.26 16.10
CA CYS A 566 14.46 36.17 15.74
C CYS A 566 13.56 37.06 16.64
N PRO A 567 13.60 38.40 16.52
CA PRO A 567 12.78 39.29 17.35
C PRO A 567 11.26 39.09 17.15
N GLN A 568 10.48 39.23 18.23
CA GLN A 568 9.02 39.00 18.24
C GLN A 568 8.27 39.77 17.16
N ASN A 569 8.63 41.03 16.92
CA ASN A 569 7.95 41.92 15.96
C ASN A 569 8.74 42.12 14.66
N SER A 570 9.73 41.27 14.37
CA SER A 570 10.46 41.31 13.10
C SER A 570 9.53 40.94 11.93
N GLN A 571 9.60 41.74 10.86
CA GLN A 571 8.98 41.46 9.56
C GLN A 571 9.93 40.69 8.62
N VAL A 572 11.20 40.54 9.02
CA VAL A 572 12.20 39.76 8.29
C VAL A 572 12.33 38.39 8.94
N ASP A 573 12.24 37.35 8.13
CA ASP A 573 12.37 35.96 8.54
C ASP A 573 13.84 35.52 8.47
N ASN A 574 14.60 35.88 9.50
CA ASN A 574 16.00 35.51 9.62
C ASN A 574 16.14 33.98 9.81
N GLU A 575 17.37 33.49 9.72
CA GLU A 575 17.71 32.09 9.95
C GLU A 575 18.60 31.92 11.18
N ALA A 576 18.49 30.76 11.82
CA ALA A 576 19.36 30.35 12.91
C ALA A 576 19.87 28.93 12.66
N PHE A 577 21.13 28.66 12.98
CA PHE A 577 21.71 27.32 12.84
C PHE A 577 20.97 26.27 13.69
N LEU A 578 20.92 25.05 13.19
CA LEU A 578 20.38 23.91 13.94
C LEU A 578 21.40 23.36 14.95
N ASP A 579 22.69 23.43 14.61
CA ASP A 579 23.82 23.21 15.52
C ASP A 579 24.40 24.56 15.97
N GLN A 580 24.44 24.79 17.29
CA GLN A 580 24.93 26.03 17.89
C GLN A 580 26.45 26.00 18.16
N THR A 581 27.16 24.96 17.73
CA THR A 581 28.60 24.80 17.98
C THR A 581 29.42 25.62 16.98
N PRO A 582 30.21 26.60 17.44
CA PRO A 582 31.02 27.43 16.55
C PRO A 582 31.97 26.59 15.69
N LYS A 583 31.96 26.83 14.38
CA LYS A 583 32.77 26.14 13.35
C LYS A 583 32.36 24.70 13.06
N SER A 584 31.24 24.23 13.61
CA SER A 584 30.69 22.90 13.32
C SER A 584 29.48 22.96 12.37
N GLU A 585 29.02 24.16 12.01
CA GLU A 585 27.71 24.39 11.39
C GLU A 585 27.56 23.75 10.00
N PHE A 586 28.70 23.44 9.36
CA PHE A 586 28.79 22.77 8.06
C PHE A 586 29.48 21.40 8.14
N THR A 587 29.78 20.92 9.34
CA THR A 587 30.46 19.63 9.57
C THR A 587 29.45 18.56 9.96
N PHE A 588 29.47 17.44 9.24
CA PHE A 588 28.62 16.29 9.53
C PHE A 588 29.22 15.46 10.68
N ASP A 589 28.86 15.82 11.91
CA ASP A 589 29.32 15.14 13.12
C ASP A 589 28.21 14.98 14.17
N ASN A 590 28.56 14.79 15.44
CA ASN A 590 27.58 14.53 16.49
C ASN A 590 27.32 15.73 17.40
N ASP A 591 27.70 16.93 16.99
CA ASP A 591 27.66 18.14 17.81
C ASP A 591 26.23 18.64 18.01
N TYR A 592 25.38 18.53 16.99
CA TYR A 592 23.93 18.65 17.13
C TYR A 592 23.40 17.82 18.30
N PHE A 593 23.75 16.53 18.38
CA PHE A 593 23.31 15.68 19.50
C PHE A 593 23.86 16.16 20.84
N ARG A 594 25.10 16.68 20.89
CA ARG A 594 25.67 17.28 22.10
C ARG A 594 24.91 18.54 22.52
N GLN A 595 24.53 19.40 21.56
CA GLN A 595 23.78 20.63 21.80
C GLN A 595 22.37 20.35 22.32
N ILE A 596 21.61 19.46 21.67
CA ILE A 596 20.25 19.16 22.13
C ILE A 596 20.25 18.49 23.52
N VAL A 597 21.28 17.69 23.85
CA VAL A 597 21.49 17.14 25.21
C VAL A 597 21.80 18.24 26.23
N ALA A 598 22.48 19.31 25.81
CA ALA A 598 22.77 20.48 26.63
C ALA A 598 21.60 21.48 26.73
N HIS A 599 20.41 21.11 26.27
CA HIS A 599 19.22 21.98 26.20
C HIS A 599 19.34 23.16 25.21
N ASN A 600 20.16 22.97 24.17
CA ASN A 600 20.40 23.95 23.12
C ASN A 600 19.83 23.53 21.75
N GLY A 601 18.70 22.82 21.71
CA GLY A 601 18.00 22.56 20.44
C GLY A 601 17.25 23.78 19.94
N THR A 602 17.37 24.08 18.64
CA THR A 602 16.69 25.21 17.98
C THR A 602 15.21 24.93 17.72
N LEU A 603 14.89 23.80 17.06
CA LEU A 603 13.51 23.38 16.83
C LEU A 603 12.92 22.69 18.06
N GLU A 604 11.59 22.70 18.13
CA GLU A 604 10.88 22.01 19.20
C GLU A 604 11.13 20.50 19.15
N ILE A 605 10.92 19.86 17.99
CA ILE A 605 11.19 18.43 17.82
C ILE A 605 12.63 18.06 18.22
N ASP A 606 13.62 18.90 17.88
CA ASP A 606 15.04 18.66 18.19
C ASP A 606 15.30 18.63 19.69
N GLN A 607 14.83 19.66 20.41
CA GLN A 607 15.00 19.71 21.85
C GLN A 607 14.25 18.54 22.51
N GLN A 608 13.07 18.20 21.97
CA GLN A 608 12.29 17.07 22.43
C GLN A 608 13.04 15.75 22.20
N LEU A 609 13.80 15.53 21.12
CA LEU A 609 14.56 14.29 20.92
C LEU A 609 15.51 13.97 22.09
N ALA A 610 16.15 14.99 22.66
CA ALA A 610 17.14 14.82 23.73
C ALA A 610 16.53 14.57 25.11
N ILE A 611 15.32 15.07 25.35
CA ILE A 611 14.65 14.98 26.65
C ILE A 611 13.57 13.88 26.65
N HIS A 612 13.03 13.54 25.48
CA HIS A 612 11.94 12.61 25.35
C HIS A 612 12.41 11.18 25.68
N PRO A 613 11.70 10.44 26.54
CA PRO A 613 12.15 9.15 27.06
C PRO A 613 12.48 8.10 25.99
N GLU A 614 11.78 8.13 24.86
CA GLU A 614 11.94 7.15 23.79
C GLU A 614 13.21 7.33 22.96
N THR A 615 13.71 8.57 22.89
CA THR A 615 14.79 8.98 21.99
C THR A 615 16.02 9.45 22.76
N ARG A 616 15.87 9.97 23.99
CA ARG A 616 16.96 10.52 24.81
C ARG A 616 18.14 9.57 24.98
N GLY A 617 17.88 8.25 25.09
CA GLY A 617 18.93 7.25 25.25
C GLY A 617 19.75 7.05 23.98
N ILE A 618 19.07 7.10 22.82
CA ILE A 618 19.70 7.04 21.49
C ILE A 618 20.51 8.32 21.30
N VAL A 619 19.87 9.48 21.48
CA VAL A 619 20.47 10.82 21.36
C VAL A 619 21.70 10.97 22.27
N THR A 620 21.61 10.57 23.54
CA THR A 620 22.77 10.62 24.45
C THR A 620 23.89 9.67 24.01
N GLY A 621 23.54 8.51 23.43
CA GLY A 621 24.51 7.58 22.86
C GLY A 621 25.24 8.18 21.65
N LEU A 622 24.49 8.84 20.75
CA LEU A 622 25.01 9.54 19.58
C LEU A 622 25.86 10.76 19.98
N ALA A 623 25.41 11.55 20.96
CA ALA A 623 26.16 12.68 21.54
C ALA A 623 27.51 12.26 22.15
N ARG A 624 27.61 11.02 22.65
CA ARG A 624 28.86 10.47 23.21
C ARG A 624 29.79 9.86 22.17
N SER A 625 29.30 9.55 20.96
CA SER A 625 30.07 8.83 19.96
C SER A 625 29.75 9.27 18.53
N ARG A 626 30.64 10.13 18.00
CA ARG A 626 30.69 10.47 16.57
C ARG A 626 30.67 9.23 15.69
N PHE A 627 31.47 8.22 16.03
CA PHE A 627 31.52 6.96 15.29
C PHE A 627 30.16 6.25 15.22
N GLN A 628 29.40 6.19 16.31
CA GLN A 628 28.08 5.57 16.26
C GLN A 628 27.09 6.36 15.41
N PHE A 629 27.14 7.69 15.45
CA PHE A 629 26.28 8.49 14.58
C PHE A 629 26.56 8.24 13.11
N LEU A 630 27.81 8.38 12.67
CA LEU A 630 28.18 8.21 11.27
C LEU A 630 27.87 6.81 10.74
N LYS A 631 28.15 5.77 11.53
CA LYS A 631 27.84 4.38 11.15
C LYS A 631 26.36 4.04 11.07
N LYS A 632 25.49 4.90 11.59
CA LYS A 632 24.04 4.66 11.63
C LYS A 632 23.27 5.53 10.65
N PHE A 633 23.77 6.73 10.34
CA PHE A 633 23.15 7.65 9.40
C PHE A 633 22.99 7.04 7.99
N GLY A 634 24.08 6.59 7.38
CA GLY A 634 24.08 6.05 6.01
C GLY A 634 23.11 4.88 5.78
N PRO A 635 23.11 3.83 6.63
CA PRO A 635 22.13 2.75 6.53
C PRO A 635 20.66 3.20 6.62
N SER A 636 20.37 4.30 7.32
CA SER A 636 19.03 4.87 7.39
C SER A 636 18.67 5.66 6.14
N MET A 637 19.63 6.39 5.55
CA MET A 637 19.47 7.00 4.22
C MET A 637 19.19 5.96 3.14
N ILE A 638 19.87 4.81 3.15
CA ILE A 638 19.62 3.71 2.20
C ILE A 638 18.19 3.17 2.35
N LYS A 639 17.72 2.99 3.58
CA LYS A 639 16.33 2.54 3.82
C LYS A 639 15.31 3.57 3.35
N MET A 640 15.58 4.84 3.60
CA MET A 640 14.73 5.94 3.13
C MET A 640 14.68 5.92 1.60
N GLY A 641 15.84 5.74 0.96
CA GLY A 641 15.97 5.52 -0.49
C GLY A 641 15.12 4.38 -1.08
N ARG A 642 14.62 3.43 -0.28
CA ARG A 642 13.81 2.30 -0.76
C ARG A 642 12.30 2.53 -0.65
N ILE A 643 11.86 3.65 -0.08
CA ILE A 643 10.45 4.00 0.01
C ILE A 643 9.88 4.06 -1.42
N GLY A 644 8.78 3.33 -1.67
CA GLY A 644 8.11 3.29 -2.97
C GLY A 644 8.48 2.13 -3.92
N ILE A 645 9.46 1.27 -3.59
CA ILE A 645 9.91 0.16 -4.48
C ILE A 645 9.37 -1.22 -4.01
N GLY A 646 8.76 -2.02 -4.90
CA GLY A 646 8.10 -3.32 -4.61
C GLY A 646 9.00 -4.45 -4.06
N LYS A 647 8.43 -5.36 -3.24
CA LYS A 647 9.17 -6.38 -2.44
C LYS A 647 9.50 -7.70 -3.21
N MET A 648 10.76 -8.16 -3.21
CA MET A 648 11.23 -9.48 -3.71
C MET A 648 11.34 -10.59 -2.63
N ARG A 649 11.23 -11.88 -3.02
CA ARG A 649 11.54 -13.11 -2.23
C ARG A 649 12.73 -13.91 -2.81
N PRO A 650 13.44 -14.76 -2.02
CA PRO A 650 14.70 -15.46 -2.41
C PRO A 650 14.54 -16.96 -2.85
N PRO A 651 15.56 -17.59 -3.48
CA PRO A 651 15.50 -18.92 -4.13
C PRO A 651 15.83 -20.13 -3.22
N THR A 652 15.35 -21.33 -3.58
CA THR A 652 15.62 -22.63 -2.91
C THR A 652 16.64 -23.49 -3.68
N LEU A 653 17.55 -24.14 -2.94
CA LEU A 653 18.55 -25.12 -3.42
C LEU A 653 18.22 -26.51 -2.84
N SER A 654 18.17 -27.54 -3.70
CA SER A 654 18.15 -28.95 -3.33
C SER A 654 19.54 -29.54 -3.55
N ALA A 655 20.10 -30.19 -2.51
CA ALA A 655 21.36 -30.90 -2.53
C ALA A 655 21.13 -32.41 -2.38
N THR A 656 21.87 -33.22 -3.14
CA THR A 656 22.19 -34.61 -2.78
C THR A 656 23.70 -34.82 -2.87
N LEU A 657 24.26 -35.32 -1.76
CA LEU A 657 25.63 -35.77 -1.50
C LEU A 657 26.07 -36.86 -2.54
N ALA A 658 27.35 -37.12 -2.85
CA ALA A 658 28.46 -37.29 -1.92
C ALA A 658 29.85 -37.19 -2.60
N THR A 659 30.78 -36.59 -1.84
CA THR A 659 32.22 -36.88 -1.66
C THR A 659 33.10 -37.32 -2.84
N GLY A 660 34.11 -36.50 -3.15
CA GLY A 660 35.27 -36.90 -3.95
C GLY A 660 36.27 -35.77 -4.22
N PHE A 661 36.95 -35.30 -3.16
CA PHE A 661 38.23 -34.57 -3.13
C PHE A 661 38.71 -33.72 -4.33
N ILE A 662 38.86 -32.42 -4.04
CA ILE A 662 39.91 -31.46 -4.46
C ILE A 662 39.48 -30.33 -5.42
N VAL A 663 39.44 -29.12 -4.83
CA VAL A 663 39.39 -27.74 -5.36
C VAL A 663 38.01 -27.03 -5.40
N LEU A 664 37.95 -25.91 -4.65
CA LEU A 664 36.97 -24.80 -4.59
C LEU A 664 35.62 -24.96 -3.83
N SER A 665 35.22 -23.85 -3.15
CA SER A 665 33.89 -23.43 -2.61
C SER A 665 33.43 -23.99 -1.24
N LEU A 666 32.63 -23.38 -0.34
CA LEU A 666 31.88 -22.09 -0.22
C LEU A 666 31.15 -22.01 1.16
N ALA A 667 30.72 -20.79 1.53
CA ALA A 667 29.48 -20.42 2.27
C ALA A 667 29.29 -20.67 3.79
N SER A 668 29.08 -19.58 4.53
CA SER A 668 28.26 -19.51 5.75
C SER A 668 27.29 -18.33 5.66
N GLN A 669 26.08 -18.54 6.17
CA GLN A 669 24.84 -17.82 5.89
C GLN A 669 24.74 -16.41 6.50
N CYS A 670 23.89 -15.57 5.90
CA CYS A 670 23.14 -14.52 6.61
C CYS A 670 21.68 -14.53 6.12
N TYR A 671 20.76 -14.99 7.00
CA TYR A 671 19.30 -14.93 6.82
C TYR A 671 18.78 -13.56 7.32
N GLY A 672 17.90 -12.91 6.54
CA GLY A 672 17.36 -11.56 6.83
C GLY A 672 16.37 -11.49 8.00
N ASN A 673 16.44 -10.38 8.75
CA ASN A 673 15.78 -10.11 10.05
C ASN A 673 14.43 -9.35 9.97
N ASN A 674 13.55 -9.64 9.00
CA ASN A 674 12.28 -8.92 8.83
C ASN A 674 11.06 -9.82 9.10
N ILE A 675 9.91 -9.22 9.47
CA ILE A 675 8.59 -9.89 9.46
C ILE A 675 7.92 -9.66 8.09
N TRP A 676 7.19 -10.65 7.56
CA TRP A 676 6.40 -10.49 6.33
C TRP A 676 5.31 -11.56 6.23
N VAL A 677 4.32 -11.36 5.36
CA VAL A 677 3.26 -12.35 5.12
C VAL A 677 3.84 -13.63 4.52
N GLY A 678 3.58 -14.76 5.15
CA GLY A 678 4.14 -16.05 4.75
C GLY A 678 5.62 -16.24 5.12
N TYR A 679 6.08 -15.68 6.24
CA TYR A 679 7.44 -15.85 6.75
C TYR A 679 7.84 -17.32 6.98
N TYR A 680 6.90 -18.15 7.42
CA TYR A 680 7.14 -19.57 7.69
C TYR A 680 7.07 -20.46 6.44
N LYS A 681 6.75 -19.90 5.26
CA LYS A 681 6.76 -20.64 3.99
C LYS A 681 8.18 -21.17 3.74
N ALA A 682 8.29 -22.48 3.52
CA ALA A 682 9.54 -23.23 3.41
C ALA A 682 10.43 -23.30 4.67
N LYS A 683 10.03 -22.71 5.81
CA LYS A 683 10.75 -22.85 7.11
C LYS A 683 10.22 -24.00 7.97
N CYS A 684 8.99 -24.44 7.69
CA CYS A 684 8.30 -25.51 8.41
C CYS A 684 8.12 -26.79 7.56
N GLY A 685 9.09 -27.06 6.67
CA GLY A 685 8.96 -28.11 5.67
C GLY A 685 7.69 -27.93 4.83
N LYS A 686 6.88 -29.00 4.70
CA LYS A 686 5.59 -29.00 4.00
C LYS A 686 4.40 -28.56 4.86
N HIS A 687 4.63 -28.28 6.15
CA HIS A 687 3.55 -28.00 7.10
C HIS A 687 3.16 -26.53 7.07
N ASP A 688 1.87 -26.27 6.91
CA ASP A 688 1.30 -24.94 6.94
C ASP A 688 1.01 -24.53 8.40
N VAL A 689 1.89 -23.69 8.94
CA VAL A 689 1.82 -23.18 10.32
C VAL A 689 0.50 -22.45 10.57
N GLU A 690 0.07 -21.58 9.65
CA GLU A 690 -1.14 -20.78 9.83
C GLU A 690 -2.38 -21.66 9.83
N LYS A 691 -2.41 -22.70 8.98
CA LYS A 691 -3.50 -23.68 8.94
C LYS A 691 -3.56 -24.54 10.20
N ILE A 692 -2.42 -24.93 10.77
CA ILE A 692 -2.37 -25.69 12.04
C ILE A 692 -2.98 -24.87 13.17
N ILE A 693 -2.54 -23.62 13.31
CA ILE A 693 -3.03 -22.71 14.35
C ILE A 693 -4.52 -22.42 14.13
N PHE A 694 -4.94 -22.15 12.89
CA PHE A 694 -6.36 -21.94 12.54
C PHE A 694 -7.23 -23.13 12.97
N ASN A 695 -6.80 -24.36 12.74
CA ASN A 695 -7.56 -25.55 13.13
C ASN A 695 -7.72 -25.68 14.65
N VAL A 696 -6.69 -25.32 15.43
CA VAL A 696 -6.77 -25.30 16.89
C VAL A 696 -7.75 -24.24 17.37
N VAL A 697 -7.65 -23.02 16.83
CA VAL A 697 -8.57 -21.91 17.19
C VAL A 697 -10.00 -22.24 16.81
N ARG A 698 -10.24 -22.81 15.62
CA ARG A 698 -11.58 -23.22 15.19
C ARG A 698 -12.18 -24.29 16.11
N ALA A 699 -11.38 -25.25 16.57
CA ALA A 699 -11.84 -26.28 17.50
C ALA A 699 -12.11 -25.71 18.91
N ALA A 700 -11.29 -24.75 19.36
CA ALA A 700 -11.51 -24.03 20.61
C ALA A 700 -12.80 -23.20 20.55
N TYR A 701 -12.99 -22.43 19.49
CA TYR A 701 -14.21 -21.65 19.24
C TYR A 701 -15.48 -22.52 19.21
N ALA A 702 -15.44 -23.68 18.55
CA ALA A 702 -16.58 -24.59 18.50
C ALA A 702 -16.96 -25.17 19.88
N LYS A 703 -16.02 -25.17 20.82
CA LYS A 703 -16.25 -25.61 22.21
C LYS A 703 -16.68 -24.45 23.10
N ASP A 704 -16.08 -23.28 22.90
CA ASP A 704 -16.26 -22.08 23.71
C ASP A 704 -16.09 -20.82 22.86
N SER A 705 -17.18 -20.08 22.66
CA SER A 705 -17.20 -18.87 21.85
C SER A 705 -16.40 -17.71 22.46
N ASP A 706 -16.16 -17.72 23.78
CA ASP A 706 -15.34 -16.71 24.45
C ASP A 706 -13.88 -16.73 23.98
N THR A 707 -13.45 -17.83 23.34
CA THR A 707 -12.15 -17.93 22.65
C THR A 707 -11.85 -16.72 21.76
N VAL A 708 -12.87 -16.10 21.16
CA VAL A 708 -12.70 -14.95 20.27
C VAL A 708 -12.25 -13.71 21.05
N SER A 709 -13.00 -13.35 22.08
CA SER A 709 -12.69 -12.18 22.91
C SER A 709 -11.39 -12.39 23.67
N ASP A 710 -11.15 -13.61 24.14
CA ASP A 710 -9.92 -14.03 24.80
C ASP A 710 -8.69 -13.79 23.92
N LEU A 711 -8.69 -14.27 22.68
CA LEU A 711 -7.50 -14.17 21.81
C LEU A 711 -7.27 -12.74 21.30
N ILE A 712 -8.32 -12.00 20.94
CA ILE A 712 -8.20 -10.59 20.52
C ILE A 712 -7.66 -9.76 21.68
N ARG A 713 -8.24 -9.92 22.87
CA ARG A 713 -7.83 -9.20 24.06
C ARG A 713 -6.43 -9.61 24.51
N LEU A 714 -6.08 -10.90 24.44
CA LEU A 714 -4.74 -11.37 24.78
C LEU A 714 -3.68 -10.78 23.85
N GLN A 715 -3.96 -10.68 22.55
CA GLN A 715 -3.05 -10.00 21.61
C GLN A 715 -2.96 -8.50 21.91
N PHE A 716 -4.07 -7.82 22.17
CA PHE A 716 -4.06 -6.40 22.54
C PHE A 716 -3.19 -6.15 23.79
N HIS A 717 -3.39 -6.96 24.83
CA HIS A 717 -2.67 -6.83 26.09
C HIS A 717 -1.17 -7.19 25.99
N ASP A 718 -0.76 -8.03 25.03
CA ASP A 718 0.66 -8.24 24.69
C ASP A 718 1.23 -6.98 24.02
N CYS A 719 0.58 -6.55 22.94
CA CYS A 719 1.04 -5.48 22.06
C CYS A 719 1.12 -4.10 22.73
N ILE A 720 0.12 -3.74 23.55
CA ILE A 720 -0.01 -2.37 24.10
C ILE A 720 0.96 -2.09 25.26
N VAL A 721 1.59 -3.12 25.84
CA VAL A 721 2.47 -2.96 27.02
C VAL A 721 3.91 -2.68 26.62
N ARG A 722 4.50 -3.54 25.79
CA ARG A 722 5.89 -3.37 25.33
C ARG A 722 6.00 -3.61 23.83
N GLY A 723 5.26 -4.57 23.33
CA GLY A 723 5.22 -4.94 21.93
C GLY A 723 4.57 -6.30 21.77
N CYS A 724 4.22 -6.65 20.54
CA CYS A 724 3.68 -7.95 20.20
C CYS A 724 4.82 -9.00 20.22
N ASP A 725 5.34 -9.31 21.39
CA ASP A 725 6.53 -10.13 21.61
C ASP A 725 6.27 -11.34 22.53
N ALA A 726 5.00 -11.61 22.83
CA ALA A 726 4.53 -12.68 23.70
C ALA A 726 5.09 -12.63 25.13
N SER A 727 5.50 -11.46 25.60
CA SER A 727 5.90 -11.22 26.99
C SER A 727 4.74 -11.43 27.98
N VAL A 728 3.49 -11.20 27.56
CA VAL A 728 2.31 -11.48 28.41
C VAL A 728 2.13 -12.98 28.70
N LEU A 729 2.70 -13.85 27.85
CA LEU A 729 2.58 -15.30 28.00
C LEU A 729 3.54 -15.89 29.05
N LEU A 730 4.50 -15.12 29.56
CA LEU A 730 5.46 -15.61 30.56
C LEU A 730 4.84 -15.76 31.95
N ASP A 731 5.05 -16.93 32.56
CA ASP A 731 4.65 -17.20 33.94
C ASP A 731 5.70 -16.66 34.93
N GLY A 732 5.22 -16.14 36.07
CA GLY A 732 6.05 -15.69 37.17
C GLY A 732 5.33 -14.69 38.08
N LYS A 733 5.83 -14.51 39.30
CA LYS A 733 5.19 -13.66 40.33
C LYS A 733 5.16 -12.16 40.00
N HIS A 734 6.01 -11.72 39.06
CA HIS A 734 6.21 -10.32 38.70
C HIS A 734 6.11 -10.06 37.19
N THR A 735 5.46 -10.96 36.45
CA THR A 735 5.25 -10.80 35.00
C THR A 735 3.97 -10.02 34.69
N GLU A 736 3.86 -9.55 33.45
CA GLU A 736 2.66 -8.89 32.93
C GLU A 736 1.40 -9.73 33.14
N LYS A 737 1.51 -11.05 32.99
CA LYS A 737 0.41 -12.00 33.24
C LYS A 737 -0.25 -11.83 34.61
N THR A 738 0.53 -11.48 35.64
CA THR A 738 0.04 -11.30 37.01
C THR A 738 -0.37 -9.87 37.34
N ALA A 739 -0.29 -8.94 36.38
CA ALA A 739 -0.70 -7.56 36.56
C ALA A 739 -2.22 -7.45 36.71
N GLN A 740 -2.67 -6.49 37.51
CA GLN A 740 -4.10 -6.31 37.79
C GLN A 740 -4.99 -6.23 36.53
N PRO A 741 -4.65 -5.50 35.46
CA PRO A 741 -5.47 -5.49 34.23
C PRO A 741 -5.48 -6.84 33.48
N ASN A 742 -4.53 -7.73 33.76
CA ASN A 742 -4.30 -8.98 33.03
C ASN A 742 -4.83 -10.22 33.78
N LEU A 743 -5.28 -10.08 35.04
CA LEU A 743 -5.75 -11.21 35.85
C LEU A 743 -6.98 -11.93 35.28
N SER A 744 -7.74 -11.26 34.41
CA SER A 744 -8.93 -11.81 33.76
C SER A 744 -8.68 -12.17 32.29
N LEU A 745 -7.44 -12.24 31.83
CA LEU A 745 -7.15 -12.68 30.46
C LEU A 745 -7.36 -14.20 30.34
N GLY A 746 -8.10 -14.62 29.32
CA GLY A 746 -8.20 -16.02 28.90
C GLY A 746 -7.35 -16.30 27.64
N GLY A 747 -7.66 -17.39 26.94
CA GLY A 747 -7.00 -17.78 25.68
C GLY A 747 -5.58 -18.34 25.78
N PHE A 748 -4.95 -18.33 26.96
CA PHE A 748 -3.58 -18.84 27.11
C PHE A 748 -3.45 -20.33 26.81
N ASP A 749 -4.44 -21.14 27.15
CA ASP A 749 -4.51 -22.58 26.87
C ASP A 749 -4.68 -22.86 25.37
N VAL A 750 -5.43 -22.02 24.65
CA VAL A 750 -5.57 -22.09 23.19
C VAL A 750 -4.24 -21.79 22.50
N VAL A 751 -3.53 -20.75 22.95
CA VAL A 751 -2.18 -20.42 22.45
C VAL A 751 -1.19 -21.55 22.76
N ASP A 752 -1.22 -22.14 23.96
CA ASP A 752 -0.38 -23.28 24.31
C ASP A 752 -0.70 -24.52 23.48
N ALA A 753 -1.97 -24.80 23.22
CA ALA A 753 -2.40 -25.91 22.38
C ALA A 753 -1.96 -25.71 20.92
N ALA A 754 -2.08 -24.49 20.40
CA ALA A 754 -1.63 -24.13 19.07
C ALA A 754 -0.10 -24.25 18.96
N LYS A 755 0.63 -23.75 19.95
CA LYS A 755 2.08 -23.88 20.04
C LYS A 755 2.50 -25.34 20.09
N LYS A 756 1.87 -26.17 20.93
CA LYS A 756 2.15 -27.61 21.01
C LYS A 756 1.90 -28.33 19.69
N ALA A 757 0.81 -27.98 18.99
CA ALA A 757 0.50 -28.54 17.68
C ALA A 757 1.55 -28.17 16.63
N VAL A 758 2.02 -26.92 16.64
CA VAL A 758 3.09 -26.44 15.76
C VAL A 758 4.42 -27.10 16.10
N GLU A 759 4.84 -27.14 17.37
CA GLU A 759 6.11 -27.74 17.81
C GLU A 759 6.21 -29.24 17.48
N LYS A 760 5.08 -29.96 17.44
CA LYS A 760 5.06 -31.39 17.04
C LYS A 760 5.55 -31.62 15.61
N VAL A 761 5.34 -30.65 14.72
CA VAL A 761 5.67 -30.77 13.29
C VAL A 761 6.72 -29.75 12.82
N CYS A 762 7.02 -28.76 13.66
CA CYS A 762 7.82 -27.58 13.37
C CYS A 762 8.65 -27.13 14.59
N PRO A 763 9.47 -28.03 15.15
CA PRO A 763 10.13 -27.79 16.42
C PRO A 763 11.05 -26.56 16.34
N GLU A 764 10.90 -25.64 17.30
CA GLU A 764 11.76 -24.46 17.49
C GLU A 764 11.81 -23.47 16.32
N VAL A 765 10.82 -23.50 15.43
CA VAL A 765 10.77 -22.60 14.26
C VAL A 765 9.88 -21.38 14.50
N VAL A 766 8.70 -21.59 15.09
CA VAL A 766 7.62 -20.58 15.14
C VAL A 766 7.55 -19.95 16.52
N SER A 767 7.58 -18.62 16.63
CA SER A 767 7.50 -17.94 17.94
C SER A 767 6.11 -18.02 18.54
N CYS A 768 6.03 -17.93 19.86
CA CYS A 768 4.75 -17.75 20.56
C CYS A 768 4.07 -16.42 20.19
N ALA A 769 4.84 -15.36 19.92
CA ALA A 769 4.32 -14.09 19.43
C ALA A 769 3.56 -14.24 18.10
N ASP A 770 4.11 -15.03 17.16
CA ASP A 770 3.39 -15.33 15.93
C ASP A 770 2.22 -16.29 16.15
N VAL A 771 2.34 -17.28 17.04
CA VAL A 771 1.20 -18.15 17.38
C VAL A 771 0.03 -17.33 17.89
N LEU A 772 0.26 -16.39 18.81
CA LEU A 772 -0.78 -15.48 19.34
C LEU A 772 -1.38 -14.60 18.24
N THR A 773 -0.54 -13.96 17.41
CA THR A 773 -1.00 -13.08 16.32
C THR A 773 -1.85 -13.83 15.28
N ILE A 774 -1.38 -15.00 14.85
CA ILE A 774 -2.10 -15.87 13.91
C ILE A 774 -3.40 -16.37 14.54
N ALA A 775 -3.37 -16.72 15.84
CA ALA A 775 -4.54 -17.23 16.55
C ALA A 775 -5.64 -16.17 16.68
N ALA A 776 -5.28 -14.93 17.06
CA ALA A 776 -6.23 -13.82 17.14
C ALA A 776 -6.85 -13.48 15.77
N ARG A 777 -6.06 -13.43 14.70
CA ARG A 777 -6.59 -13.30 13.31
C ARG A 777 -7.55 -14.42 12.96
N SER A 778 -7.21 -15.66 13.33
CA SER A 778 -8.09 -16.81 13.09
C SER A 778 -9.39 -16.72 13.90
N ALA A 779 -9.32 -16.19 15.12
CA ALA A 779 -10.47 -15.99 15.99
C ALA A 779 -11.44 -14.94 15.40
N VAL A 780 -10.91 -13.82 14.90
CA VAL A 780 -11.70 -12.80 14.19
C VAL A 780 -12.44 -13.41 13.00
N PHE A 781 -11.75 -14.23 12.20
CA PHE A 781 -12.37 -14.85 11.02
C PHE A 781 -13.48 -15.85 11.36
N VAL A 782 -13.28 -16.74 12.35
CA VAL A 782 -14.32 -17.73 12.72
C VAL A 782 -15.54 -17.08 13.39
N ALA A 783 -15.37 -15.87 13.93
CA ALA A 783 -16.43 -15.05 14.49
C ALA A 783 -17.12 -14.13 13.46
N GLY A 784 -16.90 -14.34 12.15
CA GLY A 784 -17.59 -13.59 11.09
C GLY A 784 -16.89 -12.31 10.62
N GLY A 785 -15.70 -11.99 11.16
CA GLY A 785 -14.86 -10.90 10.66
C GLY A 785 -14.16 -11.24 9.33
N LYS A 786 -13.71 -10.22 8.61
CA LYS A 786 -12.95 -10.41 7.35
C LYS A 786 -11.60 -11.05 7.61
N TRP A 787 -11.15 -11.92 6.69
CA TRP A 787 -9.79 -12.44 6.72
C TRP A 787 -8.80 -11.30 6.40
N TYR A 788 -7.72 -11.24 7.17
CA TYR A 788 -6.62 -10.31 6.91
C TYR A 788 -5.28 -11.05 7.07
N ASP A 789 -4.32 -10.68 6.24
CA ASP A 789 -2.98 -11.26 6.30
C ASP A 789 -2.18 -10.62 7.42
N VAL A 790 -1.52 -11.46 8.23
CA VAL A 790 -0.63 -11.02 9.29
C VAL A 790 0.82 -11.27 8.89
N GLU A 791 1.68 -10.26 9.04
CA GLU A 791 3.12 -10.52 8.97
C GLU A 791 3.52 -11.47 10.10
N THR A 792 4.42 -12.40 9.80
CA THR A 792 4.99 -13.34 10.77
C THR A 792 6.50 -13.29 10.72
N GLY A 793 7.18 -13.91 11.68
CA GLY A 793 8.63 -13.87 11.87
C GLY A 793 9.11 -13.18 13.13
N ARG A 794 8.19 -12.94 14.07
CA ARG A 794 8.48 -12.38 15.38
C ARG A 794 9.36 -13.34 16.19
N ARG A 795 10.07 -12.80 17.17
CA ARG A 795 10.78 -13.52 18.23
C ARG A 795 10.08 -13.26 19.55
N ASP A 796 10.20 -14.23 20.46
CA ASP A 796 9.64 -14.18 21.79
C ASP A 796 10.53 -13.37 22.75
N SER A 797 9.90 -12.56 23.58
CA SER A 797 10.55 -11.74 24.59
C SER A 797 11.16 -12.59 25.72
N LEU A 798 12.30 -12.12 26.23
CA LEU A 798 12.99 -12.70 27.40
C LEU A 798 12.58 -12.02 28.72
N VAL A 799 11.67 -11.05 28.65
CA VAL A 799 11.36 -10.10 29.71
C VAL A 799 9.85 -9.85 29.76
N SER A 800 9.31 -9.71 30.96
CA SER A 800 7.89 -9.43 31.22
C SER A 800 7.77 -8.80 32.60
N HIS A 801 7.13 -7.64 32.69
CA HIS A 801 7.10 -6.85 33.91
C HIS A 801 5.69 -6.39 34.31
N ARG A 802 5.26 -6.80 35.51
CA ARG A 802 3.93 -6.52 36.07
C ARG A 802 3.55 -5.03 36.07
N HIS A 803 4.51 -4.16 36.38
CA HIS A 803 4.24 -2.72 36.52
C HIS A 803 4.01 -2.03 35.16
N GLU A 804 4.58 -2.57 34.08
CA GLU A 804 4.39 -2.00 32.74
C GLU A 804 2.96 -2.25 32.25
N ALA A 805 2.42 -3.44 32.47
CA ALA A 805 1.01 -3.72 32.16
C ALA A 805 0.06 -2.82 32.97
N ALA A 806 0.35 -2.58 34.25
CA ALA A 806 -0.45 -1.68 35.09
C ALA A 806 -0.41 -0.20 34.63
N ALA A 807 0.68 0.21 33.97
CA ALA A 807 0.87 1.58 33.51
C ALA A 807 0.32 1.84 32.09
N ASN A 808 0.26 0.80 31.25
CA ASN A 808 0.01 0.97 29.81
C ASN A 808 -1.35 0.43 29.33
N VAL A 809 -2.00 -0.48 30.07
CA VAL A 809 -3.34 -0.94 29.69
C VAL A 809 -4.39 0.10 30.12
N PRO A 810 -5.19 0.65 29.20
CA PRO A 810 -6.18 1.67 29.54
C PRO A 810 -7.24 1.15 30.52
N PRO A 811 -7.56 1.88 31.62
CA PRO A 811 -8.67 1.53 32.49
C PRO A 811 -10.03 1.89 31.85
N PRO A 812 -11.13 1.22 32.24
CA PRO A 812 -12.46 1.41 31.64
C PRO A 812 -13.09 2.80 31.88
N THR A 813 -12.49 3.61 32.75
CA THR A 813 -12.94 4.98 33.07
C THR A 813 -12.02 6.06 32.49
N ILE A 814 -11.11 5.69 31.60
CA ILE A 814 -10.16 6.63 31.01
C ILE A 814 -10.91 7.65 30.12
N PRO A 815 -10.57 8.96 30.19
CA PRO A 815 -11.09 9.95 29.25
C PRO A 815 -10.58 9.72 27.81
N ILE A 816 -11.39 10.04 26.79
CA ILE A 816 -11.04 9.82 25.38
C ILE A 816 -9.71 10.47 24.97
N PRO A 817 -9.40 11.74 25.32
CA PRO A 817 -8.09 12.31 24.98
C PRO A 817 -6.93 11.49 25.56
N LYS A 818 -7.09 10.97 26.79
CA LYS A 818 -6.05 10.17 27.43
C LYS A 818 -5.93 8.77 26.84
N ALA A 819 -7.05 8.20 26.36
CA ALA A 819 -7.03 6.95 25.62
C ALA A 819 -6.27 7.12 24.29
N ILE A 820 -6.55 8.20 23.55
CA ILE A 820 -5.85 8.54 22.30
C ILE A 820 -4.35 8.64 22.56
N GLU A 821 -3.93 9.35 23.61
CA GLU A 821 -2.51 9.43 23.97
C GLU A 821 -1.85 8.06 24.24
N ILE A 822 -2.57 7.10 24.81
CA ILE A 822 -2.03 5.75 25.05
C ILE A 822 -1.82 5.00 23.73
N PHE A 823 -2.76 5.13 22.78
CA PHE A 823 -2.69 4.46 21.49
C PHE A 823 -1.66 5.13 20.55
N GLU A 824 -1.58 6.46 20.52
CA GLU A 824 -0.59 7.20 19.72
C GLU A 824 0.84 6.94 20.22
N LYS A 825 1.04 6.76 21.53
CA LYS A 825 2.33 6.29 22.07
C LYS A 825 2.75 4.91 21.54
N ARG A 826 1.82 4.15 20.96
CA ARG A 826 2.05 2.85 20.34
C ARG A 826 1.99 2.90 18.82
N GLY A 827 1.95 4.09 18.24
CA GLY A 827 1.88 4.30 16.82
C GLY A 827 0.53 3.96 16.19
N LEU A 828 -0.54 3.98 17.00
CA LEU A 828 -1.91 3.77 16.56
C LEU A 828 -2.64 5.12 16.60
N THR A 829 -3.28 5.48 15.49
CA THR A 829 -4.04 6.73 15.42
C THR A 829 -5.29 6.67 16.28
N LYS A 830 -5.92 7.82 16.52
CA LYS A 830 -7.27 7.90 17.06
C LYS A 830 -8.26 6.98 16.34
N ASP A 831 -8.18 6.90 15.01
CA ASP A 831 -9.10 6.09 14.22
C ASP A 831 -8.82 4.60 14.42
N ASP A 832 -7.53 4.21 14.49
CA ASP A 832 -7.12 2.85 14.87
C ASP A 832 -7.62 2.49 16.28
N MET A 833 -7.55 3.41 17.25
CA MET A 833 -8.08 3.21 18.60
C MET A 833 -9.58 2.95 18.59
N VAL A 834 -10.35 3.81 17.91
CA VAL A 834 -11.81 3.67 17.84
C VAL A 834 -12.19 2.34 17.20
N VAL A 835 -11.52 1.97 16.10
CA VAL A 835 -11.74 0.71 15.38
C VAL A 835 -11.37 -0.51 16.24
N LEU A 836 -10.23 -0.49 16.93
CA LEU A 836 -9.77 -1.58 17.80
C LEU A 836 -10.68 -1.78 19.02
N LEU A 837 -11.24 -0.70 19.58
CA LEU A 837 -12.26 -0.79 20.64
C LEU A 837 -13.56 -1.44 20.16
N GLY A 838 -13.78 -1.53 18.85
CA GLY A 838 -14.81 -2.38 18.26
C GLY A 838 -14.66 -3.87 18.58
N GLY A 839 -13.49 -4.33 19.03
CA GLY A 839 -13.30 -5.68 19.55
C GLY A 839 -14.17 -5.99 20.78
N HIS A 840 -14.72 -4.97 21.45
CA HIS A 840 -15.72 -5.14 22.51
C HIS A 840 -17.02 -5.80 22.02
N THR A 841 -17.28 -5.85 20.71
CA THR A 841 -18.46 -6.52 20.14
C THR A 841 -18.58 -8.01 20.52
N VAL A 842 -17.48 -8.67 20.88
CA VAL A 842 -17.47 -10.09 21.31
C VAL A 842 -17.14 -10.29 22.79
N GLY A 843 -16.93 -9.22 23.55
CA GLY A 843 -16.35 -9.29 24.91
C GLY A 843 -17.38 -9.18 26.04
N THR A 844 -16.99 -9.64 27.23
CA THR A 844 -17.72 -9.38 28.49
C THR A 844 -16.97 -8.40 29.38
N ALA A 845 -17.72 -7.71 30.24
CA ALA A 845 -17.19 -6.90 31.33
C ALA A 845 -17.69 -7.41 32.67
N HIS A 846 -16.75 -7.55 33.60
CA HIS A 846 -17.04 -7.85 34.99
C HIS A 846 -17.63 -6.63 35.70
N CYS A 847 -18.59 -6.85 36.59
CA CYS A 847 -19.33 -5.80 37.29
C CYS A 847 -18.39 -4.80 38.00
N ASP A 848 -17.31 -5.25 38.61
CA ASP A 848 -16.34 -4.39 39.31
C ASP A 848 -15.75 -3.27 38.44
N LYS A 849 -15.75 -3.44 37.11
CA LYS A 849 -15.25 -2.45 36.15
C LYS A 849 -16.18 -1.25 35.93
N PHE A 850 -17.49 -1.42 36.11
CA PHE A 850 -18.48 -0.38 35.83
C PHE A 850 -19.51 -0.16 36.95
N LYS A 851 -19.40 -0.87 38.09
CA LYS A 851 -20.32 -0.72 39.24
C LYS A 851 -20.39 0.71 39.76
N LYS A 852 -19.28 1.46 39.73
CA LYS A 852 -19.27 2.89 40.08
C LYS A 852 -20.18 3.69 39.17
N ARG A 853 -20.20 3.41 37.87
CA ARG A 853 -21.09 4.06 36.90
C ARG A 853 -22.57 3.79 37.17
N LEU A 854 -22.93 2.64 37.75
CA LEU A 854 -24.33 2.29 38.08
C LEU A 854 -24.86 2.91 39.39
N TYR A 855 -23.99 3.20 40.35
CA TYR A 855 -24.42 3.54 41.73
C TYR A 855 -23.77 4.78 42.33
N ASN A 856 -22.63 5.25 41.82
CA ASN A 856 -21.88 6.36 42.38
C ASN A 856 -20.99 7.02 41.31
N PHE A 857 -21.60 7.39 40.18
CA PHE A 857 -20.89 7.96 39.05
C PHE A 857 -20.25 9.29 39.46
N HIS A 858 -18.93 9.43 39.28
CA HIS A 858 -18.15 10.59 39.71
C HIS A 858 -18.49 11.10 41.12
N HIS A 859 -18.65 10.17 42.07
CA HIS A 859 -18.93 10.44 43.49
C HIS A 859 -20.27 11.15 43.77
N THR A 860 -21.22 11.12 42.85
CA THR A 860 -22.53 11.78 43.00
C THR A 860 -23.52 11.03 43.89
N GLY A 861 -23.23 9.79 44.28
CA GLY A 861 -24.18 8.88 44.92
C GLY A 861 -25.32 8.40 44.01
N LYS A 862 -25.24 8.71 42.70
CA LYS A 862 -26.27 8.43 41.68
C LYS A 862 -25.66 7.66 40.48
N PRO A 863 -26.47 6.96 39.67
CA PRO A 863 -26.04 6.40 38.39
C PRO A 863 -25.61 7.48 37.39
N ASP A 864 -24.80 7.10 36.39
CA ASP A 864 -24.55 7.91 35.19
C ASP A 864 -25.88 8.19 34.48
N ALA A 865 -26.21 9.48 34.34
CA ALA A 865 -27.49 9.93 33.80
C ALA A 865 -27.65 9.64 32.30
N ARG A 866 -26.56 9.31 31.60
CA ARG A 866 -26.60 8.92 30.17
C ARG A 866 -27.14 7.51 29.95
N ILE A 867 -27.14 6.66 30.98
CA ILE A 867 -27.63 5.28 30.86
C ILE A 867 -29.17 5.29 30.79
N PRO A 868 -29.78 4.70 29.74
CA PRO A 868 -31.24 4.57 29.65
C PRO A 868 -31.83 3.85 30.87
N PRO A 869 -32.97 4.31 31.44
CA PRO A 869 -33.52 3.74 32.68
C PRO A 869 -33.80 2.24 32.65
N SER A 870 -34.30 1.73 31.51
CA SER A 870 -34.55 0.29 31.31
C SER A 870 -33.24 -0.51 31.31
N PHE A 871 -32.23 -0.02 30.60
CA PHE A 871 -30.92 -0.65 30.54
C PHE A 871 -30.20 -0.61 31.90
N LEU A 872 -30.31 0.51 32.62
CA LEU A 872 -29.79 0.65 33.98
C LEU A 872 -30.41 -0.38 34.93
N LYS A 873 -31.72 -0.66 34.79
CA LYS A 873 -32.40 -1.69 35.58
C LYS A 873 -31.79 -3.07 35.31
N THR A 874 -31.64 -3.45 34.04
CA THR A 874 -31.00 -4.71 33.62
C THR A 874 -29.59 -4.84 34.19
N LEU A 875 -28.74 -3.81 34.04
CA LEU A 875 -27.38 -3.84 34.57
C LEU A 875 -27.34 -3.95 36.10
N LYS A 876 -28.31 -3.35 36.81
CA LYS A 876 -28.39 -3.45 38.29
C LYS A 876 -28.90 -4.80 38.78
N GLU A 877 -29.70 -5.52 37.99
CA GLU A 877 -30.11 -6.89 38.27
C GLU A 877 -28.91 -7.84 38.13
N THR A 878 -28.11 -7.69 37.07
CA THR A 878 -26.87 -8.46 36.87
C THR A 878 -25.79 -8.09 37.87
N CYS A 879 -25.65 -6.79 38.22
CA CYS A 879 -24.61 -6.27 39.10
C CYS A 879 -25.15 -5.58 40.38
N PRO A 880 -25.81 -6.30 41.32
CA PRO A 880 -26.40 -5.68 42.50
C PRO A 880 -25.38 -4.94 43.39
N ARG A 881 -25.80 -3.81 43.98
CA ARG A 881 -24.95 -2.91 44.80
C ARG A 881 -24.14 -3.64 45.87
N HIS A 882 -24.76 -4.57 46.57
CA HIS A 882 -24.14 -5.32 47.68
C HIS A 882 -23.84 -6.79 47.33
N SER A 883 -23.83 -7.15 46.04
CA SER A 883 -23.39 -8.48 45.63
C SER A 883 -21.92 -8.72 45.99
N ARG A 884 -21.64 -9.89 46.57
CA ARG A 884 -20.28 -10.42 46.79
C ARG A 884 -19.75 -11.18 45.57
N VAL A 885 -20.61 -11.47 44.59
CA VAL A 885 -20.26 -12.15 43.34
C VAL A 885 -19.96 -11.10 42.28
N ASN A 886 -18.81 -11.24 41.61
CA ASN A 886 -18.43 -10.37 40.49
C ASN A 886 -18.95 -10.97 39.18
N ASN A 887 -20.27 -10.84 38.96
CA ASN A 887 -20.91 -11.26 37.72
C ASN A 887 -20.32 -10.49 36.51
N GLU A 888 -20.66 -10.93 35.32
CA GLU A 888 -20.29 -10.28 34.06
C GLU A 888 -21.49 -10.05 33.16
N THR A 889 -21.32 -9.17 32.18
CA THR A 889 -22.31 -8.91 31.12
C THR A 889 -21.58 -8.63 29.81
N PHE A 890 -22.22 -8.91 28.68
CA PHE A 890 -21.66 -8.60 27.37
C PHE A 890 -21.47 -7.10 27.18
N LEU A 891 -20.45 -6.69 26.44
CA LEU A 891 -20.25 -5.30 26.08
C LEU A 891 -21.17 -4.89 24.92
N ASP A 892 -21.50 -5.84 24.04
CA ASP A 892 -22.60 -5.75 23.09
C ASP A 892 -23.86 -6.42 23.66
N GLN A 893 -24.91 -5.62 23.84
CA GLN A 893 -26.18 -6.08 24.43
C GLN A 893 -27.17 -6.57 23.36
N THR A 894 -26.76 -6.61 22.10
CA THR A 894 -27.57 -7.05 20.98
C THR A 894 -27.73 -8.58 21.00
N PRO A 895 -28.97 -9.10 21.10
CA PRO A 895 -29.20 -10.54 21.09
C PRO A 895 -28.64 -11.18 19.82
N GLY A 896 -27.79 -12.20 20.00
CA GLY A 896 -27.18 -12.96 18.89
C GLY A 896 -25.92 -12.37 18.27
N SER A 897 -25.50 -11.15 18.65
CA SER A 897 -24.30 -10.50 18.12
C SER A 897 -23.07 -10.63 19.04
N HIS A 898 -23.27 -10.92 20.33
CA HIS A 898 -22.24 -10.93 21.38
C HIS A 898 -21.06 -11.93 21.20
N PHE A 899 -21.05 -12.75 20.15
CA PHE A 899 -19.92 -13.62 19.77
C PHE A 899 -19.48 -13.43 18.31
N ILE A 900 -20.03 -12.43 17.62
CA ILE A 900 -19.79 -12.14 16.21
C ILE A 900 -19.06 -10.81 16.11
N ILE A 901 -18.05 -10.74 15.24
CA ILE A 901 -17.41 -9.48 14.89
C ILE A 901 -18.32 -8.75 13.91
N ASP A 902 -19.11 -7.81 14.42
CA ASP A 902 -19.99 -6.94 13.63
C ASP A 902 -20.04 -5.51 14.21
N ASN A 903 -20.91 -4.66 13.68
CA ASN A 903 -20.99 -3.26 14.09
C ASN A 903 -22.12 -2.95 15.09
N ALA A 904 -22.76 -3.94 15.71
CA ALA A 904 -23.84 -3.76 16.66
C ALA A 904 -23.37 -3.06 17.94
N TYR A 905 -22.14 -3.32 18.39
CA TYR A 905 -21.48 -2.58 19.46
C TYR A 905 -21.55 -1.05 19.26
N TYR A 906 -21.20 -0.56 18.06
CA TYR A 906 -21.23 0.88 17.77
C TYR A 906 -22.65 1.44 17.79
N LYS A 907 -23.65 0.66 17.36
CA LYS A 907 -25.06 1.04 17.41
C LYS A 907 -25.56 1.14 18.85
N GLU A 908 -25.17 0.21 19.72
CA GLU A 908 -25.59 0.20 21.13
C GLU A 908 -24.95 1.35 21.92
N ILE A 909 -23.66 1.67 21.70
CA ILE A 909 -23.04 2.85 22.37
C ILE A 909 -23.64 4.17 21.89
N LEU A 910 -24.07 4.27 20.62
CA LEU A 910 -24.81 5.44 20.12
C LEU A 910 -26.22 5.56 20.73
N ALA A 911 -26.79 4.44 21.18
CA ALA A 911 -28.08 4.39 21.88
C ALA A 911 -27.97 4.65 23.40
N GLY A 912 -26.79 5.05 23.90
CA GLY A 912 -26.54 5.28 25.33
C GLY A 912 -26.33 3.99 26.14
N LYS A 913 -26.15 2.86 25.45
CA LYS A 913 -26.03 1.54 26.08
C LYS A 913 -24.59 1.03 26.15
N GLY A 914 -23.58 1.91 26.08
CA GLY A 914 -22.22 1.47 26.41
C GLY A 914 -22.19 0.97 27.84
N VAL A 915 -21.51 -0.15 28.14
CA VAL A 915 -21.41 -0.72 29.49
C VAL A 915 -20.27 -0.06 30.26
N LEU A 916 -19.10 0.08 29.63
CA LEU A 916 -17.97 0.81 30.20
C LEU A 916 -18.13 2.31 29.96
N GLU A 917 -17.46 3.12 30.79
CA GLU A 917 -17.50 4.57 30.65
C GLU A 917 -16.75 5.05 29.40
N ILE A 918 -15.60 4.44 29.08
CA ILE A 918 -14.86 4.69 27.83
C ILE A 918 -15.75 4.47 26.59
N ASP A 919 -16.49 3.36 26.55
CA ASP A 919 -17.31 2.98 25.39
C ASP A 919 -18.40 4.03 25.11
N GLU A 920 -19.10 4.48 26.17
CA GLU A 920 -20.08 5.56 26.07
C GLU A 920 -19.45 6.90 25.65
N ASN A 921 -18.23 7.15 26.12
CA ASN A 921 -17.50 8.37 25.77
C ASN A 921 -17.02 8.37 24.31
N LEU A 922 -16.79 7.21 23.68
CA LEU A 922 -16.42 7.14 22.26
C LEU A 922 -17.51 7.74 21.37
N ALA A 923 -18.77 7.40 21.67
CA ALA A 923 -19.94 7.85 20.91
C ALA A 923 -20.26 9.33 21.13
N THR A 924 -20.06 9.81 22.36
CA THR A 924 -20.47 11.17 22.77
C THR A 924 -19.37 12.22 22.62
N SER A 925 -18.12 11.82 22.45
CA SER A 925 -16.98 12.73 22.25
C SER A 925 -17.00 13.37 20.86
N SER A 926 -16.69 14.67 20.79
CA SER A 926 -16.52 15.39 19.52
C SER A 926 -15.33 14.88 18.69
N LEU A 927 -14.36 14.22 19.31
CA LEU A 927 -13.16 13.72 18.64
C LEU A 927 -13.41 12.42 17.87
N THR A 928 -14.32 11.57 18.36
CA THR A 928 -14.51 10.18 17.92
C THR A 928 -15.94 9.86 17.48
N GLY A 929 -16.94 10.64 17.90
CA GLY A 929 -18.34 10.35 17.65
C GLY A 929 -18.73 10.36 16.16
N GLY A 930 -18.01 11.12 15.31
CA GLY A 930 -18.18 11.07 13.86
C GLY A 930 -17.83 9.68 13.29
N LEU A 931 -16.62 9.19 13.59
CA LEU A 931 -16.17 7.87 13.16
C LEU A 931 -17.02 6.73 13.74
N VAL A 932 -17.48 6.85 15.00
CA VAL A 932 -18.41 5.87 15.59
C VAL A 932 -19.70 5.76 14.80
N LYS A 933 -20.25 6.86 14.28
CA LYS A 933 -21.44 6.84 13.41
C LYS A 933 -21.17 6.18 12.08
N GLU A 934 -20.01 6.45 11.47
CA GLU A 934 -19.61 5.79 10.23
C GLU A 934 -19.46 4.27 10.42
N LEU A 935 -18.80 3.84 11.49
CA LEU A 935 -18.64 2.41 11.82
C LEU A 935 -19.99 1.73 12.11
N ALA A 936 -20.94 2.45 12.72
CA ALA A 936 -22.27 1.94 13.03
C ALA A 936 -23.19 1.82 11.80
N TYR A 937 -23.12 2.75 10.85
CA TYR A 937 -24.15 2.89 9.82
C TYR A 937 -23.67 2.70 8.38
N THR A 938 -22.37 2.79 8.10
CA THR A 938 -21.84 2.49 6.77
C THR A 938 -21.70 0.97 6.60
N PRO A 939 -22.39 0.34 5.63
CA PRO A 939 -22.33 -1.11 5.43
C PRO A 939 -20.89 -1.60 5.23
N GLY A 940 -20.48 -2.63 5.99
CA GLY A 940 -19.15 -3.26 5.86
C GLY A 940 -17.97 -2.48 6.44
N TYR A 941 -18.14 -1.18 6.72
CA TYR A 941 -17.02 -0.28 7.05
C TYR A 941 -16.21 -0.72 8.27
N PHE A 942 -16.87 -1.14 9.37
CA PHE A 942 -16.16 -1.69 10.53
C PHE A 942 -15.36 -2.95 10.17
N LEU A 943 -15.94 -3.87 9.41
CA LEU A 943 -15.28 -5.12 9.02
C LEU A 943 -14.07 -4.87 8.11
N ASP A 944 -14.14 -3.83 7.27
CA ASP A 944 -13.05 -3.40 6.39
C ASP A 944 -11.90 -2.75 7.16
N LYS A 945 -12.19 -2.04 8.25
CA LYS A 945 -11.18 -1.33 9.03
C LYS A 945 -10.57 -2.18 10.15
N PHE A 946 -11.33 -3.13 10.72
CA PHE A 946 -10.89 -3.89 11.90
C PHE A 946 -9.65 -4.75 11.66
N GLY A 947 -9.59 -5.48 10.53
CA GLY A 947 -8.43 -6.29 10.16
C GLY A 947 -7.15 -5.46 9.98
N PRO A 948 -7.15 -4.41 9.14
CA PRO A 948 -6.01 -3.49 9.01
C PRO A 948 -5.55 -2.88 10.34
N ALA A 949 -6.46 -2.51 11.23
CA ALA A 949 -6.11 -1.99 12.56
C ALA A 949 -5.44 -3.07 13.45
N MET A 950 -5.93 -4.33 13.40
CA MET A 950 -5.28 -5.46 14.07
C MET A 950 -3.88 -5.76 13.51
N VAL A 951 -3.66 -5.61 12.20
CA VAL A 951 -2.33 -5.72 11.58
C VAL A 951 -1.40 -4.61 12.05
N LYS A 952 -1.88 -3.36 12.07
CA LYS A 952 -1.10 -2.22 12.56
C LYS A 952 -0.71 -2.41 14.02
N MET A 953 -1.65 -2.83 14.87
CA MET A 953 -1.38 -3.21 16.26
C MET A 953 -0.36 -4.35 16.34
N GLY A 954 -0.49 -5.38 15.50
CA GLY A 954 0.43 -6.53 15.43
C GLY A 954 1.89 -6.18 15.11
N ARG A 955 2.19 -4.96 14.66
CA ARG A 955 3.54 -4.48 14.34
C ARG A 955 4.21 -3.72 15.49
N ILE A 956 3.49 -3.47 16.58
CA ILE A 956 4.02 -2.74 17.74
C ILE A 956 5.17 -3.54 18.38
N GLY A 957 6.32 -2.90 18.54
CA GLY A 957 7.42 -3.42 19.38
C GLY A 957 7.92 -4.83 19.04
N VAL A 958 7.79 -5.27 17.78
CA VAL A 958 8.15 -6.62 17.35
C VAL A 958 9.66 -6.90 17.50
N LEU A 959 9.99 -8.05 18.08
CA LEU A 959 11.35 -8.56 18.13
C LEU A 959 11.65 -9.44 16.90
N THR A 960 12.83 -9.29 16.29
CA THR A 960 13.31 -10.13 15.18
C THR A 960 14.78 -10.51 15.35
N GLY A 961 15.26 -11.46 14.55
CA GLY A 961 16.67 -11.87 14.56
C GLY A 961 17.10 -12.45 15.90
N ASN A 962 18.10 -11.85 16.52
CA ASN A 962 18.66 -12.22 17.82
C ASN A 962 18.12 -11.40 19.00
N LYS A 963 17.11 -10.54 18.80
CA LYS A 963 16.53 -9.69 19.85
C LYS A 963 15.55 -10.42 20.77
N GLY A 964 15.23 -11.66 20.45
CA GLY A 964 14.39 -12.56 21.25
C GLY A 964 14.69 -13.99 20.87
N GLU A 965 13.94 -14.94 21.43
CA GLU A 965 14.13 -16.37 21.21
C GLU A 965 12.95 -17.01 20.48
N ILE A 966 13.04 -18.31 20.19
CA ILE A 966 11.88 -19.13 19.86
C ILE A 966 11.69 -20.09 21.04
N ARG A 967 10.64 -19.87 21.83
CA ARG A 967 10.39 -20.72 23.01
C ARG A 967 9.75 -22.04 22.59
N LYS A 968 10.11 -23.15 23.24
CA LYS A 968 9.37 -24.43 23.09
C LYS A 968 7.99 -24.38 23.76
N SER A 969 7.91 -23.65 24.88
CA SER A 969 6.68 -23.42 25.63
C SER A 969 6.45 -21.92 25.78
N CYS A 970 5.24 -21.45 25.50
CA CYS A 970 4.92 -20.02 25.62
C CYS A 970 4.92 -19.53 27.08
N ARG A 971 5.00 -20.43 28.06
CA ARG A 971 4.99 -20.10 29.49
C ARG A 971 6.36 -19.75 30.06
N HIS A 972 7.44 -20.25 29.47
CA HIS A 972 8.78 -20.15 30.06
C HIS A 972 9.83 -19.87 29.00
N LYS A 973 10.89 -19.17 29.40
CA LYS A 973 12.08 -18.93 28.58
C LYS A 973 12.87 -20.23 28.42
N ASN A 974 13.65 -20.37 27.34
CA ASN A 974 14.52 -21.54 27.23
C ASN A 974 15.69 -21.42 28.24
N HIS A 975 16.15 -22.55 28.78
CA HIS A 975 17.35 -22.60 29.62
C HIS A 975 18.59 -22.78 28.75
N HIS A 976 19.51 -21.80 28.79
CA HIS A 976 20.83 -21.90 28.18
C HIS A 976 21.84 -22.28 29.27
N HIS A 977 22.51 -23.42 29.13
CA HIS A 977 23.58 -23.88 30.03
C HIS A 977 24.92 -23.24 29.69
#